data_AF-A0A0L7LMW6-F1
#
_entry.id   AF-A0A0L7LMW6-F1
#
_cell.length_a   1.000
_cell.length_b   1.000
_cell.length_c   1.000
_cell.angle_alpha   90.00
_cell.angle_beta   90.00
_cell.angle_gamma   90.00
#
_symmetry.space_group_name_H-M   'P 1'
#
loop_
_entity.id
_entity.type
_entity.pdbx_description
1 polymer ?
#
loop_
_entity_poly.entity_id
_entity_poly.type
_entity_poly.pdbx_seq_one_letter_code
_entity_poly.pdbx_strand_id
1 'polypeptide(L)'
;MCSYSPSSEPLLPVREPTELQEFLESFYSEIDVSSGDVEYVEANGAALVDADSNELKAIGRVFGKKQPIKVGCVKSNMGSSEPASGVCGLTKVLTDTVKFNGGFAALNSFSFGGANVHVLLKGHFKEKDDARYKSSIPYLVLISGRHNDSMESLMETFTKKPVDPEQIGLLHSIHQYDITGHMSRAYSILDTNADNETVCLSQSIEYCPGTTRPLWFVYSGMGSQWATMGADLMRIPTFAAAIQKCHKVLDPRGIDIIRILTNPDKTIYDNILHSFVGIAAVQIGLTDILTEMGIVPDYIIGHSVGELGCAYADGCFTAEEMILSAYSRGLVSVQTNFIRGSMAAVGLGYKAILPLCPPGIEVACHNSSESATISGPSDIMTEFVAKLTAQGIFAKEVPCSNIAYHSRYIAEAGPGLLKYLSDVIKTPKLRSKKWVSTSNAVLFEETSKLIPTNALVIEIAPHGLLQAILKRSLSECLHVPLTRRRTSDPVTFLLEAVGKLYQAGLNPKVDILYPKIEYPVSTGTPFLSQYVRWEHSEDWAQAKHYNKDRRTTKIRDFVMSIHDDDYSYLKGHVRHGNCVFPEAAFLQLIWENLAMYQGVNYRDMSVVFRDVHFHREVIIKSDVPLRLRITINKGSNRFEVIFENTLRYNKIE
;
A
#
# COMPACT_ATOMS: atom_id res chain seq x y z
N MET A 1 8.01 -10.76 38.03
CA MET A 1 8.14 -12.12 38.61
C MET A 1 6.75 -12.58 38.99
N CYS A 2 6.36 -13.83 38.73
CA CYS A 2 5.06 -14.36 39.16
C CYS A 2 5.29 -15.32 40.33
N SER A 3 4.81 -14.94 41.52
CA SER A 3 4.77 -15.82 42.70
C SER A 3 3.50 -16.66 42.70
N TYR A 4 3.62 -17.97 42.83
CA TYR A 4 2.50 -18.91 43.00
C TYR A 4 2.60 -19.59 44.36
N SER A 5 1.51 -19.60 45.12
CA SER A 5 1.37 -20.34 46.38
C SER A 5 0.28 -21.39 46.20
N PRO A 6 0.58 -22.70 46.29
CA PRO A 6 -0.45 -23.73 46.31
C PRO A 6 -0.93 -23.94 47.74
N SER A 7 -2.13 -23.48 48.07
CA SER A 7 -2.84 -23.88 49.31
C SER A 7 -3.95 -24.90 49.02
N SER A 8 -4.14 -25.83 49.96
CA SER A 8 -5.10 -26.94 49.92
C SER A 8 -6.50 -26.56 50.41
N GLU A 9 -6.87 -25.28 50.32
CA GLU A 9 -8.16 -24.77 50.79
C GLU A 9 -9.22 -24.78 49.67
N PRO A 10 -10.53 -24.87 50.03
CA PRO A 10 -11.60 -24.80 49.04
C PRO A 10 -11.43 -23.56 48.17
N LEU A 11 -11.68 -23.69 46.86
CA LEU A 11 -11.61 -22.61 45.89
C LEU A 11 -12.57 -21.48 46.32
N LEU A 12 -12.06 -20.49 47.05
CA LEU A 12 -12.85 -19.38 47.55
C LEU A 12 -12.87 -18.28 46.47
N PRO A 13 -14.04 -17.95 45.88
CA PRO A 13 -14.16 -16.81 44.98
C PRO A 13 -13.87 -15.47 45.67
N VAL A 14 -13.86 -15.46 47.00
CA VAL A 14 -13.71 -14.28 47.86
C VAL A 14 -12.39 -14.40 48.62
N ARG A 15 -11.55 -13.36 48.57
CA ARG A 15 -10.33 -13.27 49.38
C ARG A 15 -10.58 -12.43 50.60
N GLU A 16 -9.87 -12.70 51.69
CA GLU A 16 -9.89 -11.79 52.82
C GLU A 16 -9.14 -10.48 52.48
N PRO A 17 -9.57 -9.32 53.02
CA PRO A 17 -8.90 -8.04 52.75
C PRO A 17 -7.43 -8.01 53.16
N THR A 18 -7.05 -8.76 54.20
CA THR A 18 -5.68 -8.85 54.71
C THR A 18 -4.78 -9.64 53.76
N GLU A 19 -5.27 -10.72 53.17
CA GLU A 19 -4.51 -11.51 52.19
C GLU A 19 -4.22 -10.70 50.93
N LEU A 20 -5.22 -9.96 50.42
CA LEU A 20 -5.02 -9.07 49.28
C LEU A 20 -4.07 -7.92 49.61
N GLN A 21 -4.13 -7.38 50.83
CA GLN A 21 -3.19 -6.37 51.29
C GLN A 21 -1.76 -6.90 51.32
N GLU A 22 -1.52 -8.07 51.95
CA GLU A 22 -0.21 -8.70 52.03
C GLU A 22 0.36 -9.01 50.65
N PHE A 23 -0.48 -9.54 49.75
CA PHE A 23 -0.11 -9.78 48.35
C PHE A 23 0.37 -8.51 47.65
N LEU A 24 -0.38 -7.40 47.78
CA LEU A 24 -0.01 -6.13 47.19
C LEU A 24 1.24 -5.52 47.86
N GLU A 25 1.32 -5.51 49.19
CA GLU A 25 2.48 -4.97 49.92
C GLU A 25 3.75 -5.76 49.61
N SER A 26 3.66 -7.09 49.44
CA SER A 26 4.76 -7.93 48.96
C SER A 26 5.25 -7.46 47.59
N PHE A 27 4.33 -7.23 46.63
CA PHE A 27 4.68 -6.74 45.30
C PHE A 27 5.43 -5.40 45.36
N TYR A 28 4.94 -4.42 46.14
CA TYR A 28 5.61 -3.12 46.25
C TYR A 28 6.90 -3.17 47.09
N SER A 29 7.09 -4.19 47.94
CA SER A 29 8.35 -4.39 48.66
C SER A 29 9.48 -4.92 47.78
N GLU A 30 9.12 -5.58 46.66
CA GLU A 30 10.07 -6.17 45.70
C GLU A 30 10.52 -5.19 44.60
N ILE A 31 9.93 -3.99 44.51
CA ILE A 31 10.21 -3.01 43.47
C ILE A 31 10.58 -1.65 44.06
N ASP A 32 11.34 -0.85 43.32
CA ASP A 32 11.75 0.51 43.72
C ASP A 32 10.66 1.55 43.39
N VAL A 33 9.41 1.27 43.74
CA VAL A 33 8.26 2.17 43.56
C VAL A 33 7.40 2.13 44.81
N SER A 34 7.08 3.29 45.37
CA SER A 34 6.21 3.35 46.54
C SER A 34 4.75 3.19 46.13
N SER A 35 3.96 2.41 46.90
CA SER A 35 2.52 2.28 46.65
C SER A 35 1.78 3.62 46.74
N GLY A 36 2.35 4.63 47.40
CA GLY A 36 1.81 5.98 47.45
C GLY A 36 1.99 6.80 46.16
N ASP A 37 2.79 6.30 45.21
CA ASP A 37 3.05 6.96 43.92
C ASP A 37 2.08 6.47 42.83
N VAL A 38 1.22 5.50 43.16
CA VAL A 38 0.14 5.02 42.31
C VAL A 38 -0.97 6.06 42.29
N GLU A 39 -1.41 6.46 41.10
CA GLU A 39 -2.46 7.47 40.89
C GLU A 39 -3.82 6.86 40.55
N TYR A 40 -3.81 5.64 40.00
CA TYR A 40 -5.00 4.94 39.56
C TYR A 40 -4.89 3.44 39.81
N VAL A 41 -5.97 2.82 40.26
CA VAL A 41 -6.11 1.37 40.36
C VAL A 41 -7.29 0.90 39.50
N GLU A 42 -6.99 0.10 38.48
CA GLU A 42 -7.96 -0.70 37.76
C GLU A 42 -8.21 -1.98 38.56
N ALA A 43 -9.30 -1.98 39.33
CA ALA A 43 -9.69 -3.08 40.20
C ALA A 43 -10.18 -4.29 39.41
N ASN A 44 -10.14 -5.47 40.03
CA ASN A 44 -10.74 -6.67 39.49
C ASN A 44 -12.26 -6.52 39.43
N GLY A 45 -12.93 -6.09 40.51
CA GLY A 45 -14.37 -5.84 40.53
C GLY A 45 -15.18 -7.05 40.04
N ALA A 46 -15.22 -8.10 40.86
CA ALA A 46 -15.85 -9.38 40.54
C ALA A 46 -17.39 -9.30 40.45
N ALA A 47 -18.00 -8.17 40.82
CA ALA A 47 -19.44 -8.00 40.96
C ALA A 47 -20.05 -8.96 42.01
N LEU A 48 -19.23 -9.32 43.01
CA LEU A 48 -19.64 -10.07 44.19
C LEU A 48 -19.47 -9.16 45.40
N VAL A 49 -20.55 -8.95 46.16
CA VAL A 49 -20.61 -7.98 47.27
C VAL A 49 -19.40 -8.11 48.21
N ASP A 50 -19.10 -9.34 48.64
CA ASP A 50 -18.01 -9.59 49.59
C ASP A 50 -16.63 -9.44 48.93
N ALA A 51 -16.44 -9.95 47.71
CA ALA A 51 -15.17 -9.85 47.01
C ALA A 51 -14.81 -8.40 46.69
N ASP A 52 -15.77 -7.61 46.21
CA ASP A 52 -15.59 -6.20 45.87
C ASP A 52 -15.34 -5.37 47.13
N SER A 53 -16.07 -5.64 48.22
CA SER A 53 -15.82 -5.01 49.52
C SER A 53 -14.40 -5.29 50.01
N ASN A 54 -13.95 -6.54 49.88
CA ASN A 54 -12.63 -6.96 50.37
C ASN A 54 -11.49 -6.40 49.52
N GLU A 55 -11.65 -6.39 48.20
CA GLU A 55 -10.70 -5.76 47.28
C GLU A 55 -10.57 -4.25 47.56
N LEU A 56 -11.68 -3.53 47.69
CA LEU A 56 -11.66 -2.08 47.95
C LEU A 56 -11.03 -1.75 49.31
N LYS A 57 -11.28 -2.56 50.34
CA LYS A 57 -10.59 -2.42 51.64
C LYS A 57 -9.08 -2.59 51.49
N ALA A 58 -8.62 -3.61 50.76
CA ALA A 58 -7.20 -3.83 50.51
C ALA A 58 -6.58 -2.66 49.73
N ILE A 59 -7.23 -2.20 48.66
CA ILE A 59 -6.80 -1.03 47.88
C ILE A 59 -6.66 0.21 48.77
N GLY A 60 -7.68 0.49 49.59
CA GLY A 60 -7.66 1.63 50.51
C GLY A 60 -6.52 1.55 51.53
N ARG A 61 -6.22 0.34 52.03
CA ARG A 61 -5.11 0.13 52.97
C ARG A 61 -3.74 0.29 52.32
N VAL A 62 -3.55 -0.13 51.06
CA VAL A 62 -2.24 -0.13 50.40
C VAL A 62 -1.93 1.20 49.71
N PHE A 63 -2.89 1.72 48.95
CA PHE A 63 -2.70 2.89 48.07
C PHE A 63 -3.27 4.17 48.70
N GLY A 64 -4.31 4.06 49.52
CA GLY A 64 -5.01 5.20 50.12
C GLY A 64 -4.36 5.80 51.38
N LYS A 65 -3.11 5.45 51.72
CA LYS A 65 -2.46 5.86 52.99
C LYS A 65 -2.18 7.37 53.07
N LYS A 66 -1.76 7.99 51.96
CA LYS A 66 -1.35 9.40 51.91
C LYS A 66 -2.43 10.33 51.37
N GLN A 67 -3.16 9.87 50.35
CA GLN A 67 -4.17 10.66 49.64
C GLN A 67 -5.25 9.72 49.07
N PRO A 68 -6.46 10.25 48.76
CA PRO A 68 -7.47 9.47 48.05
C PRO A 68 -6.94 8.95 46.71
N ILE A 69 -7.22 7.68 46.41
CA ILE A 69 -6.83 7.01 45.17
C ILE A 69 -8.03 6.88 44.23
N LYS A 70 -7.82 7.11 42.93
CA LYS A 70 -8.86 6.84 41.92
C LYS A 70 -8.92 5.34 41.66
N VAL A 71 -10.12 4.76 41.73
CA VAL A 71 -10.36 3.34 41.45
C VAL A 71 -11.41 3.23 40.35
N GLY A 72 -11.22 2.31 39.41
CA GLY A 72 -12.27 1.94 38.46
C GLY A 72 -12.21 0.48 38.08
N CYS A 73 -13.17 0.04 37.27
CA CYS A 73 -13.28 -1.32 36.78
C CYS A 73 -13.91 -1.33 35.39
N VAL A 74 -13.28 -1.95 34.40
CA VAL A 74 -13.79 -2.06 33.03
C VAL A 74 -15.02 -2.97 32.97
N LYS A 75 -15.13 -3.92 33.90
CA LYS A 75 -16.23 -4.89 33.93
C LYS A 75 -17.58 -4.21 34.20
N SER A 76 -17.61 -3.03 34.83
CA SER A 76 -18.85 -2.26 34.95
C SER A 76 -19.34 -1.68 33.62
N ASN A 77 -18.47 -1.51 32.63
CA ASN A 77 -18.80 -0.95 31.32
C ASN A 77 -19.19 -2.03 30.30
N MET A 78 -18.51 -3.17 30.31
CA MET A 78 -18.66 -4.23 29.29
C MET A 78 -19.02 -5.61 29.83
N GLY A 79 -19.16 -5.77 31.14
CA GLY A 79 -19.29 -7.08 31.79
C GLY A 79 -17.93 -7.78 32.00
N SER A 80 -17.97 -8.92 32.68
CA SER A 80 -16.78 -9.75 32.87
C SER A 80 -16.47 -10.55 31.60
N SER A 81 -15.29 -10.33 31.02
CA SER A 81 -14.77 -11.14 29.90
C SER A 81 -13.94 -12.33 30.39
N GLU A 82 -14.16 -12.74 31.66
CA GLU A 82 -13.53 -13.88 32.31
C GLU A 82 -12.00 -13.89 32.12
N PRO A 83 -11.33 -14.82 31.39
CA PRO A 83 -9.87 -14.81 31.31
C PRO A 83 -9.31 -13.60 30.54
N ALA A 84 -10.11 -12.93 29.72
CA ALA A 84 -9.69 -11.72 29.00
C ALA A 84 -9.78 -10.44 29.84
N SER A 85 -10.34 -10.52 31.06
CA SER A 85 -10.65 -9.35 31.88
C SER A 85 -9.43 -8.48 32.19
N GLY A 86 -8.28 -9.09 32.47
CA GLY A 86 -7.04 -8.35 32.74
C GLY A 86 -6.59 -7.52 31.55
N VAL A 87 -6.66 -8.09 30.33
CA VAL A 87 -6.29 -7.37 29.10
C VAL A 87 -7.33 -6.29 28.76
N CYS A 88 -8.61 -6.51 29.02
CA CYS A 88 -9.63 -5.47 28.86
C CYS A 88 -9.38 -4.29 29.80
N GLY A 89 -9.00 -4.55 31.05
CA GLY A 89 -8.62 -3.51 32.02
C GLY A 89 -7.38 -2.75 31.56
N LEU A 90 -6.37 -3.47 31.06
CA LEU A 90 -5.16 -2.86 30.51
C LEU A 90 -5.48 -1.94 29.33
N THR A 91 -6.29 -2.39 28.38
CA THR A 91 -6.72 -1.59 27.23
C THR A 91 -7.42 -0.31 27.68
N LYS A 92 -8.34 -0.39 28.65
CA LYS A 92 -9.03 0.79 29.19
C LYS A 92 -8.06 1.83 29.76
N VAL A 93 -7.04 1.37 30.49
CA VAL A 93 -5.98 2.23 31.06
C VAL A 93 -5.16 2.88 29.95
N LEU A 94 -4.82 2.14 28.88
CA LEU A 94 -4.00 2.64 27.77
C LEU A 94 -4.76 3.57 26.80
N THR A 95 -6.09 3.48 26.73
CA THR A 95 -6.90 4.31 25.80
C THR A 95 -7.35 5.64 26.43
N ASP A 96 -6.63 6.16 27.42
CA ASP A 96 -6.84 7.48 28.05
C ASP A 96 -8.27 7.78 28.53
N THR A 97 -9.08 6.74 28.78
CA THR A 97 -10.40 6.92 29.40
C THR A 97 -10.31 7.44 30.84
N VAL A 98 -9.12 7.37 31.43
CA VAL A 98 -8.82 7.82 32.79
C VAL A 98 -7.66 8.82 32.73
N LYS A 99 -7.92 10.08 33.09
CA LYS A 99 -6.86 11.09 33.18
C LYS A 99 -6.05 10.92 34.47
N PHE A 100 -4.77 10.60 34.34
CA PHE A 100 -3.76 10.64 35.40
C PHE A 100 -2.48 11.33 34.88
N ASN A 101 -1.65 11.87 35.75
CA ASN A 101 -0.58 12.82 35.42
C ASN A 101 0.68 12.15 34.85
N GLY A 102 0.54 10.98 34.22
CA GLY A 102 1.65 10.20 33.69
C GLY A 102 2.48 9.45 34.74
N GLY A 103 2.01 9.38 35.99
CA GLY A 103 2.62 8.54 37.03
C GLY A 103 2.32 7.05 36.86
N PHE A 104 2.02 6.37 37.97
CA PHE A 104 1.79 4.93 37.97
C PHE A 104 0.30 4.57 37.98
N ALA A 105 -0.08 3.61 37.15
CA ALA A 105 -1.39 2.97 37.18
C ALA A 105 -1.22 1.49 37.51
N ALA A 106 -2.03 0.98 38.43
CA ALA A 106 -2.00 -0.41 38.85
C ALA A 106 -3.23 -1.15 38.32
N LEU A 107 -3.10 -2.44 38.06
CA LEU A 107 -4.17 -3.29 37.55
C LEU A 107 -4.24 -4.61 38.33
N ASN A 108 -5.44 -4.96 38.78
CA ASN A 108 -5.75 -6.23 39.44
C ASN A 108 -6.49 -7.17 38.48
N SER A 109 -6.12 -8.45 38.51
CA SER A 109 -6.90 -9.52 37.90
C SER A 109 -6.86 -10.77 38.78
N PHE A 110 -8.01 -11.14 39.34
CA PHE A 110 -8.13 -12.24 40.29
C PHE A 110 -9.02 -13.32 39.69
N SER A 111 -8.49 -14.53 39.55
CA SER A 111 -9.24 -15.65 39.00
C SER A 111 -10.12 -16.30 40.07
N PHE A 112 -11.24 -16.88 39.67
CA PHE A 112 -12.03 -17.73 40.56
C PHE A 112 -11.19 -18.86 41.17
N GLY A 113 -10.18 -19.33 40.44
CA GLY A 113 -9.28 -20.43 40.81
C GLY A 113 -8.28 -20.13 41.94
N GLY A 114 -8.33 -18.96 42.57
CA GLY A 114 -7.38 -18.56 43.63
C GLY A 114 -6.14 -17.82 43.14
N ALA A 115 -5.88 -17.78 41.83
CA ALA A 115 -4.70 -17.10 41.29
C ALA A 115 -4.91 -15.58 41.22
N ASN A 116 -3.99 -14.81 41.82
CA ASN A 116 -4.02 -13.35 41.84
C ASN A 116 -2.89 -12.78 40.98
N VAL A 117 -3.21 -11.78 40.15
CA VAL A 117 -2.25 -11.07 39.31
C VAL A 117 -2.37 -9.58 39.56
N HIS A 118 -1.22 -8.92 39.73
CA HIS A 118 -1.09 -7.47 39.83
C HIS A 118 -0.07 -6.97 38.81
N VAL A 119 -0.39 -5.88 38.12
CA VAL A 119 0.50 -5.24 37.14
C VAL A 119 0.61 -3.76 37.46
N LEU A 120 1.84 -3.25 37.44
CA LEU A 120 2.14 -1.84 37.56
C LEU A 120 2.58 -1.29 36.21
N LEU A 121 1.98 -0.17 35.80
CA LEU A 121 2.23 0.51 34.53
C LEU A 121 2.77 1.91 34.83
N LYS A 122 3.86 2.29 34.15
CA LYS A 122 4.39 3.66 34.18
C LYS A 122 4.00 4.39 32.91
N GLY A 123 3.29 5.50 33.04
CA GLY A 123 2.98 6.37 31.90
C GLY A 123 4.26 6.95 31.29
N HIS A 124 4.31 7.02 29.96
CA HIS A 124 5.34 7.77 29.25
C HIS A 124 4.66 8.91 28.49
N PHE A 125 4.64 10.09 29.10
CA PHE A 125 4.06 11.28 28.49
C PHE A 125 5.08 11.98 27.60
N LYS A 126 4.76 12.10 26.31
CA LYS A 126 5.50 12.93 25.35
C LYS A 126 4.53 13.93 24.74
N GLU A 127 4.79 15.20 25.00
CA GLU A 127 4.02 16.33 24.48
C GLU A 127 4.14 16.41 22.95
N LYS A 128 3.03 16.77 22.30
CA LYS A 128 2.97 16.88 20.83
C LYS A 128 3.51 18.23 20.38
N ASP A 129 4.40 18.20 19.38
CA ASP A 129 5.03 19.37 18.77
C ASP A 129 4.77 19.35 17.26
N ASP A 130 3.62 19.90 16.85
CA ASP A 130 3.17 19.88 15.44
C ASP A 130 4.09 20.71 14.53
N ALA A 131 4.80 21.70 15.08
CA ALA A 131 5.69 22.56 14.31
C ALA A 131 7.00 21.85 13.91
N ARG A 132 7.46 20.89 14.72
CA ARG A 132 8.72 20.17 14.52
C ARG A 132 8.85 19.50 13.18
N TYR A 133 7.76 18.91 12.71
CA TYR A 133 7.77 18.07 11.51
C TYR A 133 7.22 18.78 10.28
N LYS A 134 7.05 20.11 10.30
CA LYS A 134 6.51 20.85 9.17
C LYS A 134 7.32 20.61 7.89
N SER A 135 6.64 20.18 6.84
CA SER A 135 7.22 19.87 5.54
C SER A 135 7.08 21.04 4.56
N SER A 136 8.04 21.19 3.64
CA SER A 136 7.98 22.12 2.51
C SER A 136 7.14 21.59 1.34
N ILE A 137 6.74 20.32 1.39
CA ILE A 137 5.97 19.60 0.36
C ILE A 137 4.78 18.86 0.99
N PRO A 138 3.72 18.56 0.23
CA PRO A 138 2.61 17.73 0.71
C PRO A 138 3.07 16.33 1.18
N TYR A 139 2.32 15.74 2.10
CA TYR A 139 2.56 14.40 2.62
C TYR A 139 1.98 13.32 1.71
N LEU A 140 2.84 12.42 1.23
CA LEU A 140 2.46 11.22 0.52
C LEU A 140 2.25 10.10 1.54
N VAL A 141 1.01 9.69 1.72
CA VAL A 141 0.63 8.57 2.58
C VAL A 141 0.47 7.33 1.72
N LEU A 142 1.22 6.28 2.01
CA LEU A 142 1.13 4.98 1.34
C LEU A 142 0.54 3.95 2.30
N ILE A 143 -0.49 3.23 1.86
CA ILE A 143 -1.21 2.24 2.67
C ILE A 143 -1.57 1.01 1.84
N SER A 144 -1.73 -0.13 2.49
CA SER A 144 -2.20 -1.36 1.85
C SER A 144 -3.24 -2.06 2.72
N GLY A 145 -4.12 -2.82 2.09
CA GLY A 145 -5.19 -3.56 2.76
C GLY A 145 -5.68 -4.74 1.94
N ARG A 146 -6.64 -5.49 2.48
CA ARG A 146 -7.16 -6.69 1.83
C ARG A 146 -8.09 -6.42 0.63
N HIS A 147 -8.85 -5.34 0.70
CA HIS A 147 -9.88 -5.00 -0.27
C HIS A 147 -9.93 -3.49 -0.52
N ASN A 148 -10.37 -3.06 -1.71
CA ASN A 148 -10.41 -1.65 -2.10
C ASN A 148 -11.38 -0.83 -1.23
N ASP A 149 -12.58 -1.33 -0.96
CA ASP A 149 -13.59 -0.66 -0.12
C ASP A 149 -13.07 -0.34 1.29
N SER A 150 -12.22 -1.22 1.83
CA SER A 150 -11.56 -1.00 3.12
C SER A 150 -10.59 0.17 3.08
N MET A 151 -9.92 0.39 1.94
CA MET A 151 -8.99 1.49 1.72
C MET A 151 -9.72 2.81 1.46
N GLU A 152 -10.84 2.79 0.75
CA GLU A 152 -11.68 4.00 0.53
C GLU A 152 -12.10 4.62 1.86
N SER A 153 -12.69 3.82 2.75
CA SER A 153 -13.12 4.29 4.07
C SER A 153 -11.95 4.77 4.94
N LEU A 154 -10.77 4.16 4.79
CA LEU A 154 -9.55 4.59 5.47
C LEU A 154 -9.10 5.97 4.97
N MET A 155 -9.02 6.16 3.66
CA MET A 155 -8.57 7.41 3.05
C MET A 155 -9.52 8.57 3.35
N GLU A 156 -10.83 8.33 3.36
CA GLU A 156 -11.81 9.32 3.85
C GLU A 156 -11.58 9.73 5.30
N THR A 157 -11.04 8.84 6.13
CA THR A 157 -10.80 9.18 7.54
C THR A 157 -9.57 10.07 7.69
N PHE A 158 -8.57 9.95 6.80
CA PHE A 158 -7.42 10.85 6.79
C PHE A 158 -7.79 12.28 6.41
N THR A 159 -8.75 12.47 5.50
CA THR A 159 -9.18 13.82 5.10
C THR A 159 -10.05 14.53 6.14
N LYS A 160 -10.69 13.77 7.04
CA LYS A 160 -11.55 14.30 8.12
C LYS A 160 -10.79 14.71 9.38
N LYS A 161 -9.47 14.44 9.46
CA LYS A 161 -8.63 14.75 10.62
C LYS A 161 -7.44 15.61 10.18
N PRO A 162 -6.89 16.47 11.05
CA PRO A 162 -5.66 17.19 10.76
C PRO A 162 -4.52 16.23 10.39
N VAL A 163 -3.66 16.65 9.45
CA VAL A 163 -2.45 15.92 9.08
C VAL A 163 -1.56 15.76 10.32
N ASP A 164 -1.26 14.52 10.69
CA ASP A 164 -0.39 14.18 11.82
C ASP A 164 0.89 13.49 11.30
N PRO A 165 2.04 14.19 11.29
CA PRO A 165 3.29 13.64 10.76
C PRO A 165 3.78 12.38 11.50
N GLU A 166 3.55 12.28 12.81
CA GLU A 166 3.95 11.10 13.58
C GLU A 166 3.07 9.90 13.22
N GLN A 167 1.77 10.11 13.04
CA GLN A 167 0.86 9.07 12.55
C GLN A 167 1.25 8.59 11.15
N ILE A 168 1.56 9.52 10.25
CA ILE A 168 2.01 9.21 8.88
C ILE A 168 3.33 8.43 8.92
N GLY A 169 4.28 8.82 9.78
CA GLY A 169 5.53 8.08 9.96
C GLY A 169 5.35 6.64 10.45
N LEU A 170 4.36 6.39 11.32
CA LEU A 170 3.98 5.04 11.71
C LEU A 170 3.38 4.25 10.53
N LEU A 171 2.52 4.88 9.71
CA LEU A 171 1.96 4.25 8.51
C LEU A 171 3.05 3.91 7.50
N HIS A 172 4.00 4.83 7.24
CA HIS A 172 5.18 4.56 6.41
C HIS A 172 5.97 3.36 6.96
N SER A 173 6.17 3.29 8.28
CA SER A 173 6.88 2.18 8.91
C SER A 173 6.19 0.83 8.75
N ILE A 174 4.85 0.80 8.74
CA ILE A 174 4.05 -0.42 8.55
C ILE A 174 4.04 -0.84 7.08
N HIS A 175 3.82 0.12 6.17
CA HIS A 175 3.55 -0.14 4.74
C HIS A 175 4.79 -0.02 3.84
N GLN A 176 5.98 0.17 4.41
CA GLN A 176 7.26 0.07 3.66
C GLN A 176 7.59 -1.37 3.22
N TYR A 177 6.83 -2.37 3.67
CA TYR A 177 7.02 -3.77 3.32
C TYR A 177 5.74 -4.37 2.75
N ASP A 178 5.90 -5.41 1.93
CA ASP A 178 4.77 -6.22 1.46
C ASP A 178 4.12 -6.94 2.64
N ILE A 179 2.82 -6.72 2.84
CA ILE A 179 2.04 -7.40 3.86
C ILE A 179 1.25 -8.53 3.20
N THR A 180 1.47 -9.77 3.65
CA THR A 180 0.80 -10.95 3.08
C THR A 180 -0.71 -10.83 3.17
N GLY A 181 -1.38 -11.07 2.04
CA GLY A 181 -2.84 -10.96 1.92
C GLY A 181 -3.36 -9.54 1.67
N HIS A 182 -2.49 -8.52 1.62
CA HIS A 182 -2.88 -7.19 1.15
C HIS A 182 -2.87 -7.15 -0.37
N MET A 183 -4.05 -7.23 -0.97
CA MET A 183 -4.25 -7.21 -2.41
C MET A 183 -4.68 -5.82 -2.94
N SER A 184 -4.77 -4.84 -2.06
CA SER A 184 -5.10 -3.45 -2.39
C SER A 184 -3.98 -2.53 -1.90
N ARG A 185 -3.55 -1.61 -2.76
CA ARG A 185 -2.58 -0.56 -2.43
C ARG A 185 -3.15 0.80 -2.79
N ALA A 186 -2.94 1.77 -1.92
CA ALA A 186 -3.43 3.11 -2.13
C ALA A 186 -2.40 4.16 -1.74
N TYR A 187 -2.54 5.33 -2.36
CA TYR A 187 -1.83 6.53 -1.95
C TYR A 187 -2.79 7.69 -1.78
N SER A 188 -2.46 8.59 -0.85
CA SER A 188 -3.08 9.91 -0.69
C SER A 188 -2.00 10.97 -0.58
N ILE A 189 -2.20 12.12 -1.24
CA ILE A 189 -1.34 13.30 -1.13
C ILE A 189 -2.11 14.33 -0.31
N LEU A 190 -1.65 14.56 0.91
CA LEU A 190 -2.31 15.40 1.90
C LEU A 190 -1.51 16.67 2.12
N ASP A 191 -2.19 17.81 2.10
CA ASP A 191 -1.66 19.12 2.46
C ASP A 191 -2.54 19.77 3.53
N THR A 192 -2.13 20.91 4.04
CA THR A 192 -2.86 21.67 5.05
C THR A 192 -3.17 23.07 4.54
N ASN A 193 -4.46 23.46 4.57
CA ASN A 193 -4.89 24.79 4.14
C ASN A 193 -4.60 25.87 5.21
N ALA A 194 -4.96 27.12 4.92
CA ALA A 194 -4.76 28.25 5.82
C ALA A 194 -5.55 28.12 7.15
N ASP A 195 -6.64 27.36 7.16
CA ASP A 195 -7.50 27.10 8.31
C ASP A 195 -7.06 25.85 9.11
N ASN A 196 -5.89 25.29 8.79
CA ASN A 196 -5.32 24.08 9.38
C ASN A 196 -6.15 22.81 9.15
N GLU A 197 -6.93 22.79 8.06
CA GLU A 197 -7.71 21.63 7.63
C GLU A 197 -6.93 20.83 6.59
N THR A 198 -7.15 19.51 6.59
CA THR A 198 -6.52 18.60 5.63
C THR A 198 -7.16 18.72 4.26
N VAL A 199 -6.33 18.95 3.25
CA VAL A 199 -6.72 18.97 1.83
C VAL A 199 -6.09 17.76 1.14
N CYS A 200 -6.92 16.95 0.49
CA CYS A 200 -6.43 15.88 -0.36
C CYS A 200 -6.20 16.41 -1.78
N LEU A 201 -4.94 16.52 -2.19
CA LEU A 201 -4.56 16.99 -3.52
C LEU A 201 -4.76 15.90 -4.60
N SER A 202 -4.52 14.64 -4.23
CA SER A 202 -4.67 13.49 -5.12
C SER A 202 -4.74 12.21 -4.30
N GLN A 203 -5.48 11.23 -4.80
CA GLN A 203 -5.55 9.92 -4.18
C GLN A 203 -5.97 8.86 -5.19
N SER A 204 -5.53 7.62 -4.96
CA SER A 204 -5.87 6.49 -5.83
C SER A 204 -5.73 5.18 -5.07
N ILE A 205 -6.54 4.19 -5.47
CA ILE A 205 -6.55 2.83 -4.94
C ILE A 205 -6.46 1.89 -6.14
N GLU A 206 -5.57 0.91 -6.06
CA GLU A 206 -5.38 -0.07 -7.11
C GLU A 206 -5.29 -1.48 -6.53
N TYR A 207 -5.82 -2.45 -7.29
CA TYR A 207 -5.63 -3.86 -6.99
C TYR A 207 -4.21 -4.29 -7.34
N CYS A 208 -3.49 -4.85 -6.38
CA CYS A 208 -2.10 -5.27 -6.51
C CYS A 208 -1.96 -6.75 -6.12
N PRO A 209 -2.00 -7.69 -7.09
CA PRO A 209 -1.95 -9.13 -6.81
C PRO A 209 -0.55 -9.64 -6.41
N GLY A 210 0.40 -8.75 -6.09
CA GLY A 210 1.78 -9.12 -5.73
C GLY A 210 2.63 -9.61 -6.91
N THR A 211 2.28 -9.24 -8.15
CA THR A 211 3.10 -9.60 -9.33
C THR A 211 4.36 -8.74 -9.37
N THR A 212 5.52 -9.39 -9.48
CA THR A 212 6.79 -8.69 -9.69
C THR A 212 6.90 -8.23 -11.14
N ARG A 213 7.36 -7.00 -11.33
CA ARG A 213 7.52 -6.37 -12.64
C ARG A 213 8.98 -5.98 -12.82
N PRO A 214 9.61 -6.33 -13.95
CA PRO A 214 10.95 -5.83 -14.24
C PRO A 214 10.91 -4.30 -14.36
N LEU A 215 11.78 -3.63 -13.64
CA LEU A 215 11.84 -2.18 -13.56
C LEU A 215 12.84 -1.60 -14.56
N TRP A 216 12.34 -0.75 -15.44
CA TRP A 216 13.12 -0.09 -16.48
C TRP A 216 13.17 1.41 -16.27
N PHE A 217 14.39 1.98 -16.26
CA PHE A 217 14.57 3.43 -16.33
C PHE A 217 14.79 3.85 -17.77
N VAL A 218 14.01 4.84 -18.23
CA VAL A 218 14.11 5.45 -19.54
C VAL A 218 14.52 6.91 -19.37
N TYR A 219 15.70 7.27 -19.86
CA TYR A 219 16.18 8.65 -19.84
C TYR A 219 15.90 9.34 -21.17
N SER A 220 15.04 10.36 -21.14
CA SER A 220 14.71 11.13 -22.35
C SER A 220 15.78 12.17 -22.66
N GLY A 221 15.87 12.49 -23.95
CA GLY A 221 16.88 13.37 -24.49
C GLY A 221 16.44 14.83 -24.64
N MET A 222 17.07 15.49 -25.61
CA MET A 222 16.82 16.89 -25.95
C MET A 222 15.37 17.13 -26.37
N GLY A 223 14.82 18.29 -26.01
CA GLY A 223 13.41 18.65 -26.21
C GLY A 223 12.54 18.45 -24.96
N SER A 224 13.08 17.83 -23.91
CA SER A 224 12.40 17.69 -22.62
C SER A 224 12.48 18.95 -21.75
N GLN A 225 13.42 19.87 -22.01
CA GLN A 225 13.64 21.07 -21.22
C GLN A 225 12.53 22.12 -21.37
N TRP A 226 12.32 22.90 -20.31
CA TRP A 226 11.38 24.03 -20.29
C TRP A 226 11.74 25.02 -19.17
N ALA A 227 11.31 26.29 -19.31
CA ALA A 227 11.48 27.32 -18.27
C ALA A 227 10.97 26.82 -16.92
N THR A 228 11.65 27.18 -15.83
CA THR A 228 11.32 26.75 -14.44
C THR A 228 11.25 25.24 -14.18
N MET A 229 11.83 24.38 -15.04
CA MET A 229 11.69 22.91 -14.92
C MET A 229 12.24 22.29 -13.63
N GLY A 230 13.09 23.00 -12.88
CA GLY A 230 13.59 22.55 -11.59
C GLY A 230 13.07 23.37 -10.40
N ALA A 231 12.32 24.46 -10.63
CA ALA A 231 12.03 25.45 -9.60
C ALA A 231 11.29 24.88 -8.39
N ASP A 232 10.14 24.24 -8.62
CA ASP A 232 9.34 23.68 -7.52
C ASP A 232 9.98 22.43 -6.92
N LEU A 233 10.71 21.65 -7.72
CA LEU A 233 11.40 20.45 -7.27
C LEU A 233 12.52 20.75 -6.25
N MET A 234 13.06 21.97 -6.23
CA MET A 234 14.01 22.42 -5.20
C MET A 234 13.40 22.43 -3.78
N ARG A 235 12.07 22.31 -3.63
CA ARG A 235 11.43 22.11 -2.31
C ARG A 235 11.77 20.75 -1.71
N ILE A 236 12.18 19.77 -2.53
CA ILE A 236 12.56 18.42 -2.10
C ILE A 236 14.06 18.44 -1.73
N PRO A 237 14.45 18.13 -0.48
CA PRO A 237 15.83 18.26 -0.01
C PRO A 237 16.86 17.50 -0.86
N THR A 238 16.57 16.26 -1.24
CA THR A 238 17.46 15.42 -2.08
C THR A 238 17.71 16.06 -3.45
N PHE A 239 16.66 16.55 -4.10
CA PHE A 239 16.78 17.24 -5.38
C PHE A 239 17.59 18.53 -5.24
N ALA A 240 17.30 19.34 -4.23
CA ALA A 240 18.04 20.57 -3.96
C ALA A 240 19.53 20.30 -3.72
N ALA A 241 19.88 19.28 -2.93
CA ALA A 241 21.25 18.88 -2.68
C ALA A 241 21.98 18.45 -3.97
N ALA A 242 21.31 17.70 -4.85
CA ALA A 242 21.84 17.30 -6.15
C ALA A 242 22.12 18.50 -7.06
N ILE A 243 21.19 19.47 -7.14
CA ILE A 243 21.38 20.70 -7.93
C ILE A 243 22.50 21.56 -7.35
N GLN A 244 22.61 21.67 -6.01
CA GLN A 244 23.72 22.38 -5.37
C GLN A 244 25.08 21.74 -5.66
N LYS A 245 25.14 20.41 -5.71
CA LYS A 245 26.35 19.69 -6.12
C LYS A 245 26.72 20.00 -7.58
N CYS A 246 25.73 20.01 -8.48
CA CYS A 246 25.93 20.42 -9.87
C CYS A 246 26.41 21.87 -9.98
N HIS A 247 25.85 22.77 -9.17
CA HIS A 247 26.20 24.19 -9.16
C HIS A 247 27.67 24.39 -8.77
N LYS A 248 28.13 23.77 -7.67
CA LYS A 248 29.54 23.86 -7.23
C LYS A 248 30.54 23.42 -8.30
N VAL A 249 30.18 22.47 -9.15
CA VAL A 249 31.01 21.96 -10.25
C VAL A 249 31.02 22.93 -11.44
N LEU A 250 29.89 23.58 -11.72
CA LEU A 250 29.67 24.43 -12.89
C LEU A 250 30.02 25.91 -12.67
N ASP A 251 29.94 26.39 -11.43
CA ASP A 251 30.19 27.79 -11.06
C ASP A 251 31.58 28.30 -11.48
N PRO A 252 32.70 27.55 -11.29
CA PRO A 252 34.02 27.96 -11.77
C PRO A 252 34.13 28.11 -13.29
N ARG A 253 33.13 27.61 -14.04
CA ARG A 253 33.04 27.67 -15.51
C ARG A 253 32.04 28.74 -15.98
N GLY A 254 31.55 29.57 -15.06
CA GLY A 254 30.62 30.66 -15.33
C GLY A 254 29.17 30.21 -15.57
N ILE A 255 28.79 29.00 -15.14
CA ILE A 255 27.45 28.46 -15.37
C ILE A 255 26.68 28.38 -14.05
N ASP A 256 25.70 29.28 -13.90
CA ASP A 256 24.74 29.26 -12.80
C ASP A 256 23.55 28.33 -13.12
N ILE A 257 23.70 27.06 -12.75
CA ILE A 257 22.67 26.04 -12.99
C ILE A 257 21.36 26.32 -12.22
N ILE A 258 21.43 26.93 -11.03
CA ILE A 258 20.23 27.23 -10.24
C ILE A 258 19.41 28.27 -11.00
N ARG A 259 20.04 29.34 -11.48
CA ARG A 259 19.39 30.32 -12.35
C ARG A 259 18.80 29.66 -13.60
N ILE A 260 19.56 28.79 -14.30
CA ILE A 260 19.06 28.10 -15.50
C ILE A 260 17.76 27.32 -15.21
N LEU A 261 17.71 26.59 -14.10
CA LEU A 261 16.56 25.75 -13.74
C LEU A 261 15.35 26.52 -13.20
N THR A 262 15.55 27.73 -12.68
CA THR A 262 14.54 28.56 -12.02
C THR A 262 14.07 29.75 -12.87
N ASN A 263 14.75 30.06 -13.97
CA ASN A 263 14.43 31.22 -14.80
C ASN A 263 13.05 31.05 -15.48
N PRO A 264 12.13 32.04 -15.35
CA PRO A 264 10.83 32.03 -16.03
C PRO A 264 10.91 32.34 -17.52
N ASP A 265 12.01 32.90 -18.00
CA ASP A 265 12.21 33.22 -19.42
C ASP A 265 12.39 31.95 -20.25
N LYS A 266 11.50 31.74 -21.22
CA LYS A 266 11.51 30.59 -22.13
C LYS A 266 12.73 30.56 -23.04
N THR A 267 13.34 31.71 -23.32
CA THR A 267 14.51 31.83 -24.20
C THR A 267 15.80 31.36 -23.55
N ILE A 268 15.81 31.11 -22.23
CA ILE A 268 17.00 30.64 -21.51
C ILE A 268 17.59 29.37 -22.13
N TYR A 269 16.77 28.52 -22.74
CA TYR A 269 17.16 27.26 -23.38
C TYR A 269 17.48 27.38 -24.88
N ASP A 270 17.36 28.57 -25.48
CA ASP A 270 17.86 28.82 -26.83
C ASP A 270 19.39 28.66 -26.88
N ASN A 271 20.05 28.93 -25.73
CA ASN A 271 21.41 28.48 -25.49
C ASN A 271 21.44 26.96 -25.29
N ILE A 272 22.01 26.27 -26.27
CA ILE A 272 22.12 24.82 -26.28
C ILE A 272 22.89 24.26 -25.08
N LEU A 273 23.89 25.00 -24.57
CA LEU A 273 24.65 24.61 -23.40
C LEU A 273 23.73 24.53 -22.18
N HIS A 274 22.85 25.51 -21.99
CA HIS A 274 21.84 25.50 -20.91
C HIS A 274 20.91 24.30 -21.02
N SER A 275 20.52 23.91 -22.23
CA SER A 275 19.71 22.71 -22.46
C SER A 275 20.43 21.44 -22.01
N PHE A 276 21.71 21.25 -22.37
CA PHE A 276 22.48 20.08 -21.94
C PHE A 276 22.63 20.00 -20.42
N VAL A 277 23.14 21.06 -19.78
CA VAL A 277 23.38 21.04 -18.33
C VAL A 277 22.08 21.00 -17.53
N GLY A 278 21.02 21.65 -18.01
CA GLY A 278 19.73 21.67 -17.36
C GLY A 278 19.08 20.28 -17.34
N ILE A 279 19.05 19.59 -18.49
CA ILE A 279 18.50 18.22 -18.57
C ILE A 279 19.30 17.29 -17.65
N ALA A 280 20.63 17.36 -17.71
CA ALA A 280 21.50 16.52 -16.90
C ALA A 280 21.28 16.76 -15.40
N ALA A 281 21.23 18.01 -14.95
CA ALA A 281 21.03 18.35 -13.55
C ALA A 281 19.69 17.83 -13.00
N VAL A 282 18.60 17.97 -13.76
CA VAL A 282 17.28 17.42 -13.39
C VAL A 282 17.31 15.90 -13.35
N GLN A 283 17.93 15.25 -14.34
CA GLN A 283 18.05 13.79 -14.38
C GLN A 283 18.88 13.24 -13.20
N ILE A 284 19.95 13.94 -12.80
CA ILE A 284 20.72 13.60 -11.58
C ILE A 284 19.78 13.68 -10.36
N GLY A 285 19.11 14.82 -10.14
CA GLY A 285 18.26 15.00 -8.96
C GLY A 285 17.09 14.02 -8.88
N LEU A 286 16.45 13.69 -10.00
CA LEU A 286 15.38 12.68 -10.04
C LEU A 286 15.91 11.27 -9.80
N THR A 287 17.10 10.95 -10.32
CA THR A 287 17.75 9.65 -10.08
C THR A 287 18.16 9.51 -8.61
N ASP A 288 18.65 10.57 -7.99
CA ASP A 288 19.01 10.59 -6.57
C ASP A 288 17.78 10.36 -5.68
N ILE A 289 16.65 11.02 -5.97
CA ILE A 289 15.37 10.78 -5.26
C ILE A 289 14.97 9.30 -5.34
N LEU A 290 14.94 8.72 -6.54
CA LEU A 290 14.57 7.30 -6.71
C LEU A 290 15.54 6.37 -5.96
N THR A 291 16.83 6.65 -6.06
CA THR A 291 17.87 5.83 -5.43
C THR A 291 17.78 5.87 -3.91
N GLU A 292 17.58 7.05 -3.32
CA GLU A 292 17.41 7.19 -1.86
C GLU A 292 16.10 6.51 -1.37
N MET A 293 15.04 6.52 -2.17
CA MET A 293 13.81 5.76 -1.91
C MET A 293 14.02 4.23 -1.99
N GLY A 294 15.19 3.77 -2.44
CA GLY A 294 15.48 2.36 -2.67
C GLY A 294 14.93 1.81 -3.99
N ILE A 295 14.49 2.68 -4.91
CA ILE A 295 14.05 2.29 -6.24
C ILE A 295 15.26 2.20 -7.16
N VAL A 296 15.68 0.98 -7.49
CA VAL A 296 16.82 0.70 -8.36
C VAL A 296 16.38 -0.08 -9.60
N PRO A 297 16.83 0.28 -10.81
CA PRO A 297 16.39 -0.37 -12.02
C PRO A 297 17.03 -1.75 -12.21
N ASP A 298 16.27 -2.65 -12.82
CA ASP A 298 16.78 -3.88 -13.41
C ASP A 298 17.50 -3.58 -14.72
N TYR A 299 16.94 -2.67 -15.52
CA TYR A 299 17.47 -2.28 -16.82
C TYR A 299 17.33 -0.78 -17.07
N ILE A 300 18.21 -0.24 -17.91
CA ILE A 300 18.32 1.18 -18.18
C ILE A 300 18.47 1.38 -19.69
N ILE A 301 17.70 2.31 -20.26
CA ILE A 301 17.78 2.73 -21.66
C ILE A 301 17.76 4.25 -21.73
N GLY A 302 18.53 4.81 -22.65
CA GLY A 302 18.61 6.25 -22.88
C GLY A 302 18.26 6.61 -24.30
N HIS A 303 17.69 7.80 -24.49
CA HIS A 303 17.48 8.38 -25.81
C HIS A 303 18.43 9.56 -26.00
N SER A 304 19.37 9.45 -26.94
CA SER A 304 20.30 10.54 -27.27
C SER A 304 21.07 11.01 -26.02
N VAL A 305 21.00 12.29 -25.65
CA VAL A 305 21.62 12.86 -24.44
C VAL A 305 21.18 12.17 -23.14
N GLY A 306 20.03 11.50 -23.12
CA GLY A 306 19.60 10.68 -21.99
C GLY A 306 20.57 9.54 -21.63
N GLU A 307 21.45 9.11 -22.55
CA GLU A 307 22.50 8.15 -22.23
C GLU A 307 23.50 8.65 -21.18
N LEU A 308 23.62 9.97 -20.95
CA LEU A 308 24.38 10.51 -19.82
C LEU A 308 23.71 10.13 -18.47
N GLY A 309 22.37 10.18 -18.43
CA GLY A 309 21.60 9.72 -17.28
C GLY A 309 21.73 8.21 -17.07
N CYS A 310 21.79 7.44 -18.15
CA CYS A 310 22.08 6.00 -18.07
C CYS A 310 23.44 5.72 -17.46
N ALA A 311 24.48 6.43 -17.89
CA ALA A 311 25.82 6.28 -17.33
C ALA A 311 25.86 6.59 -15.83
N TYR A 312 25.08 7.57 -15.37
CA TYR A 312 24.97 7.89 -13.94
C TYR A 312 24.23 6.80 -13.16
N ALA A 313 23.05 6.38 -13.63
CA ALA A 313 22.25 5.33 -12.99
C ALA A 313 22.93 3.95 -12.97
N ASP A 314 23.77 3.68 -13.97
CA ASP A 314 24.58 2.45 -14.06
C ASP A 314 25.82 2.49 -13.13
N GLY A 315 26.14 3.66 -12.55
CA GLY A 315 27.35 3.86 -11.72
C GLY A 315 28.64 4.01 -12.54
N CYS A 316 28.52 4.15 -13.86
CA CYS A 316 29.63 4.47 -14.75
C CYS A 316 30.12 5.90 -14.53
N PHE A 317 29.21 6.83 -14.29
CA PHE A 317 29.51 8.23 -13.96
C PHE A 317 29.17 8.56 -12.51
N THR A 318 29.97 9.43 -11.93
CA THR A 318 29.58 10.27 -10.78
C THR A 318 28.70 11.44 -11.26
N ALA A 319 28.00 12.11 -10.33
CA ALA A 319 27.20 13.30 -10.66
C ALA A 319 28.07 14.41 -11.29
N GLU A 320 29.33 14.55 -10.83
CA GLU A 320 30.31 15.49 -11.38
C GLU A 320 30.69 15.14 -12.82
N GLU A 321 31.02 13.87 -13.08
CA GLU A 321 31.35 13.42 -14.44
C GLU A 321 30.15 13.57 -15.38
N MET A 322 28.94 13.28 -14.92
CA MET A 322 27.73 13.46 -15.72
C MET A 322 27.49 14.93 -16.09
N ILE A 323 27.52 15.84 -15.11
CA ILE A 323 27.23 17.26 -15.35
C ILE A 323 28.33 17.92 -16.19
N LEU A 324 29.60 17.55 -15.98
CA LEU A 324 30.72 18.05 -16.79
C LEU A 324 30.73 17.45 -18.20
N SER A 325 30.29 16.20 -18.36
CA SER A 325 30.11 15.62 -19.70
C SER A 325 29.00 16.34 -20.46
N ALA A 326 27.89 16.68 -19.80
CA ALA A 326 26.83 17.50 -20.38
C ALA A 326 27.34 18.91 -20.76
N TYR A 327 28.08 19.56 -19.86
CA TYR A 327 28.74 20.84 -20.14
C TYR A 327 29.68 20.75 -21.34
N SER A 328 30.53 19.74 -21.40
CA SER A 328 31.50 19.52 -22.48
C SER A 328 30.81 19.33 -23.84
N ARG A 329 29.70 18.58 -23.86
CA ARG A 329 28.84 18.43 -25.04
C ARG A 329 28.21 19.75 -25.48
N GLY A 330 27.71 20.55 -24.53
CA GLY A 330 27.18 21.88 -24.83
C GLY A 330 28.27 22.83 -25.35
N LEU A 331 29.45 22.83 -24.72
CA LEU A 331 30.57 23.70 -25.05
C LEU A 331 31.10 23.44 -26.45
N VAL A 332 31.33 22.17 -26.80
CA VAL A 332 31.80 21.83 -28.15
C VAL A 332 30.77 22.19 -29.22
N SER A 333 29.47 22.09 -28.91
CA SER A 333 28.39 22.51 -29.81
C SER A 333 28.38 24.02 -30.06
N VAL A 334 28.84 24.82 -29.10
CA VAL A 334 28.94 26.29 -29.23
C VAL A 334 30.24 26.72 -29.93
N GLN A 335 31.33 25.98 -29.72
CA GLN A 335 32.65 26.32 -30.25
C GLN A 335 32.91 25.83 -31.68
N THR A 336 32.22 24.77 -32.09
CA THR A 336 32.39 24.20 -33.43
C THR A 336 31.47 24.91 -34.42
N ASN A 337 32.02 25.36 -35.54
CA ASN A 337 31.23 26.00 -36.58
C ASN A 337 30.61 24.93 -37.48
N PHE A 338 29.33 24.63 -37.26
CA PHE A 338 28.60 23.69 -38.10
C PHE A 338 27.94 24.38 -39.29
N ILE A 339 27.52 23.58 -40.26
CA ILE A 339 26.50 24.01 -41.20
C ILE A 339 25.23 24.42 -40.44
N ARG A 340 24.40 25.26 -41.07
CA ARG A 340 23.06 25.54 -40.54
C ARG A 340 22.18 24.29 -40.71
N GLY A 341 22.09 23.49 -39.66
CA GLY A 341 21.32 22.25 -39.62
C GLY A 341 19.91 22.43 -39.08
N SER A 342 19.05 21.44 -39.31
CA SER A 342 17.75 21.29 -38.67
C SER A 342 17.45 19.80 -38.42
N MET A 343 16.51 19.55 -37.52
CA MET A 343 16.00 18.21 -37.22
C MET A 343 14.47 18.25 -37.27
N ALA A 344 13.84 17.16 -37.72
CA ALA A 344 12.39 17.06 -37.75
C ALA A 344 11.89 15.70 -37.25
N ALA A 345 10.82 15.71 -36.48
CA ALA A 345 10.06 14.51 -36.13
C ALA A 345 9.11 14.17 -37.28
N VAL A 346 9.11 12.91 -37.71
CA VAL A 346 8.29 12.41 -38.82
C VAL A 346 7.41 11.26 -38.32
N GLY A 347 6.15 11.24 -38.75
CA GLY A 347 5.16 10.19 -38.49
C GLY A 347 5.32 8.98 -39.40
N LEU A 348 6.57 8.60 -39.67
CA LEU A 348 6.95 7.39 -40.39
C LEU A 348 8.13 6.77 -39.64
N GLY A 349 8.12 5.44 -39.47
CA GLY A 349 9.25 4.72 -38.91
C GLY A 349 10.43 4.63 -39.88
N TYR A 350 11.59 4.17 -39.37
CA TYR A 350 12.85 4.12 -40.11
C TYR A 350 12.72 3.49 -41.51
N LYS A 351 12.11 2.30 -41.60
CA LYS A 351 11.99 1.57 -42.88
C LYS A 351 11.18 2.32 -43.94
N ALA A 352 10.19 3.12 -43.52
CA ALA A 352 9.30 3.84 -44.41
C ALA A 352 9.88 5.19 -44.84
N ILE A 353 10.57 5.90 -43.94
CA ILE A 353 11.14 7.22 -44.23
C ILE A 353 12.47 7.17 -44.99
N LEU A 354 13.30 6.14 -44.73
CA LEU A 354 14.61 5.98 -45.35
C LEU A 354 14.61 6.13 -46.90
N PRO A 355 13.74 5.44 -47.67
CA PRO A 355 13.73 5.57 -49.13
C PRO A 355 13.22 6.93 -49.64
N LEU A 356 12.58 7.73 -48.78
CA LEU A 356 12.04 9.05 -49.12
C LEU A 356 13.03 10.18 -48.83
N CYS A 357 14.02 9.95 -47.96
CA CYS A 357 15.00 10.95 -47.56
C CYS A 357 15.83 11.43 -48.76
N PRO A 358 15.88 12.74 -49.04
CA PRO A 358 16.74 13.29 -50.09
C PRO A 358 18.22 13.16 -49.71
N PRO A 359 19.14 13.22 -50.69
CA PRO A 359 20.56 13.28 -50.41
C PRO A 359 20.89 14.41 -49.42
N GLY A 360 21.58 14.09 -48.33
CA GLY A 360 21.96 15.05 -47.29
C GLY A 360 21.08 15.06 -46.04
N ILE A 361 19.91 14.41 -46.06
CA ILE A 361 19.09 14.15 -44.86
C ILE A 361 19.31 12.70 -44.40
N GLU A 362 19.63 12.51 -43.12
CA GLU A 362 19.82 11.20 -42.49
C GLU A 362 18.72 10.92 -41.47
N VAL A 363 18.38 9.64 -41.26
CA VAL A 363 17.51 9.24 -40.16
C VAL A 363 18.35 9.15 -38.89
N ALA A 364 18.16 10.11 -38.00
CA ALA A 364 18.96 10.34 -36.80
C ALA A 364 18.49 9.53 -35.58
N CYS A 365 17.18 9.31 -35.44
CA CYS A 365 16.59 8.56 -34.33
C CYS A 365 15.50 7.62 -34.83
N HIS A 366 15.56 6.36 -34.41
CA HIS A 366 14.50 5.36 -34.62
C HIS A 366 13.62 5.33 -33.37
N ASN A 367 12.51 6.07 -33.36
CA ASN A 367 11.71 6.25 -32.13
C ASN A 367 10.68 5.13 -31.95
N SER A 368 9.96 4.77 -33.01
CA SER A 368 9.03 3.64 -33.07
C SER A 368 8.83 3.17 -34.51
N SER A 369 8.05 2.10 -34.69
CA SER A 369 7.67 1.58 -36.02
C SER A 369 6.96 2.61 -36.90
N GLU A 370 6.42 3.67 -36.31
CA GLU A 370 5.68 4.75 -36.97
C GLU A 370 6.29 6.14 -36.73
N SER A 371 7.47 6.23 -36.10
CA SER A 371 8.08 7.53 -35.80
C SER A 371 9.59 7.47 -35.89
N ALA A 372 10.15 8.46 -36.58
CA ALA A 372 11.58 8.68 -36.67
C ALA A 372 11.89 10.18 -36.56
N THR A 373 13.14 10.48 -36.26
CA THR A 373 13.67 11.85 -36.33
C THR A 373 14.70 11.91 -37.44
N ILE A 374 14.54 12.84 -38.37
CA ILE A 374 15.48 13.09 -39.48
C ILE A 374 16.35 14.32 -39.16
N SER A 375 17.55 14.37 -39.72
CA SER A 375 18.55 15.40 -39.45
C SER A 375 19.37 15.75 -40.69
N GLY A 376 19.65 17.04 -40.91
CA GLY A 376 20.48 17.50 -42.02
C GLY A 376 20.43 19.03 -42.23
N PRO A 377 20.83 19.55 -43.41
CA PRO A 377 20.84 20.99 -43.70
C PRO A 377 19.45 21.62 -43.60
N SER A 378 19.36 22.83 -43.05
CA SER A 378 18.09 23.48 -42.70
C SER A 378 17.23 23.85 -43.92
N ASP A 379 17.85 24.24 -45.03
CA ASP A 379 17.19 24.54 -46.31
C ASP A 379 16.54 23.28 -46.91
N ILE A 380 17.30 22.19 -47.03
CA ILE A 380 16.80 20.89 -47.52
C ILE A 380 15.72 20.34 -46.57
N MET A 381 15.90 20.49 -45.25
CA MET A 381 14.92 20.05 -44.26
C MET A 381 13.58 20.77 -44.42
N THR A 382 13.61 22.09 -44.62
CA THR A 382 12.40 22.91 -44.75
C THR A 382 11.57 22.46 -45.96
N GLU A 383 12.22 22.29 -47.12
CA GLU A 383 11.58 21.80 -48.34
C GLU A 383 11.02 20.39 -48.17
N PHE A 384 11.79 19.50 -47.53
CA PHE A 384 11.38 18.11 -47.33
C PHE A 384 10.21 17.97 -46.33
N VAL A 385 10.23 18.73 -45.23
CA VAL A 385 9.11 18.79 -44.26
C VAL A 385 7.85 19.31 -44.92
N ALA A 386 7.94 20.37 -45.75
CA ALA A 386 6.81 20.88 -46.51
C ALA A 386 6.26 19.83 -47.49
N LYS A 387 7.15 19.11 -48.20
CA LYS A 387 6.76 18.01 -49.11
C LYS A 387 6.03 16.88 -48.38
N LEU A 388 6.56 16.41 -47.25
CA LEU A 388 5.91 15.36 -46.45
C LEU A 388 4.54 15.82 -45.93
N THR A 389 4.45 17.06 -45.45
CA THR A 389 3.20 17.64 -44.95
C THR A 389 2.15 17.75 -46.05
N ALA A 390 2.54 18.16 -47.27
CA ALA A 390 1.66 18.21 -48.44
C ALA A 390 1.14 16.83 -48.86
N GLN A 391 1.86 15.75 -48.52
CA GLN A 391 1.45 14.36 -48.74
C GLN A 391 0.60 13.80 -47.58
N GLY A 392 0.24 14.62 -46.60
CA GLY A 392 -0.53 14.20 -45.42
C GLY A 392 0.29 13.43 -44.38
N ILE A 393 1.62 13.39 -44.51
CA ILE A 393 2.52 12.77 -43.53
C ILE A 393 2.87 13.80 -42.47
N PHE A 394 2.73 13.43 -41.19
CA PHE A 394 3.18 14.30 -40.09
C PHE A 394 4.68 14.52 -40.20
N ALA A 395 5.11 15.77 -40.34
CA ALA A 395 6.51 16.18 -40.27
C ALA A 395 6.58 17.55 -39.58
N LYS A 396 7.44 17.66 -38.57
CA LYS A 396 7.58 18.91 -37.81
C LYS A 396 9.02 19.12 -37.36
N GLU A 397 9.58 20.28 -37.68
CA GLU A 397 10.90 20.68 -37.19
C GLU A 397 10.91 20.80 -35.66
N VAL A 398 12.01 20.37 -35.06
CA VAL A 398 12.23 20.39 -33.61
C VAL A 398 13.39 21.34 -33.26
N PRO A 399 13.29 22.10 -32.15
CA PRO A 399 14.37 22.97 -31.72
C PRO A 399 15.67 22.18 -31.49
N CYS A 400 16.71 22.54 -32.24
CA CYS A 400 18.02 21.89 -32.22
C CYS A 400 19.18 22.91 -32.28
N SER A 401 18.91 24.19 -32.01
CA SER A 401 19.87 25.30 -32.08
C SER A 401 20.64 25.37 -33.41
N ASN A 402 19.95 25.10 -34.52
CA ASN A 402 20.49 25.04 -35.87
C ASN A 402 21.59 23.97 -36.08
N ILE A 403 21.58 22.87 -35.30
CA ILE A 403 22.57 21.80 -35.39
C ILE A 403 21.89 20.49 -35.81
N ALA A 404 22.44 19.84 -36.83
CA ALA A 404 22.00 18.54 -37.31
C ALA A 404 22.58 17.39 -36.47
N TYR A 405 22.06 17.17 -35.25
CA TYR A 405 22.55 16.09 -34.37
C TYR A 405 22.31 14.69 -34.96
N HIS A 406 23.16 13.74 -34.54
CA HIS A 406 23.16 12.34 -34.96
C HIS A 406 23.22 12.14 -36.48
N SER A 407 23.98 13.03 -37.13
CA SER A 407 24.27 12.95 -38.56
C SER A 407 25.77 13.11 -38.81
N ARG A 408 26.20 12.91 -40.05
CA ARG A 408 27.59 13.19 -40.48
C ARG A 408 28.07 14.61 -40.14
N TYR A 409 27.16 15.59 -40.04
CA TYR A 409 27.51 17.00 -39.88
C TYR A 409 28.04 17.35 -38.49
N ILE A 410 27.92 16.44 -37.50
CA ILE A 410 28.48 16.64 -36.16
C ILE A 410 29.92 16.11 -36.03
N ALA A 411 30.46 15.45 -37.07
CA ALA A 411 31.73 14.73 -36.99
C ALA A 411 32.91 15.61 -36.56
N GLU A 412 32.94 16.88 -36.99
CA GLU A 412 34.00 17.84 -36.64
C GLU A 412 34.08 18.16 -35.14
N ALA A 413 32.97 18.04 -34.41
CA ALA A 413 32.96 18.21 -32.96
C ALA A 413 33.49 16.98 -32.20
N GLY A 414 33.61 15.82 -32.86
CA GLY A 414 34.03 14.56 -32.25
C GLY A 414 35.38 14.65 -31.53
N PRO A 415 36.47 15.11 -32.19
CA PRO A 415 37.78 15.25 -31.55
C PRO A 415 37.80 16.22 -30.37
N GLY A 416 37.10 17.35 -30.49
CA GLY A 416 36.99 18.34 -29.40
C GLY A 416 36.25 17.78 -28.19
N LEU A 417 35.14 17.07 -28.44
CA LEU A 417 34.39 16.39 -27.39
C LEU A 417 35.21 15.32 -26.70
N LEU A 418 35.92 14.47 -27.46
CA LEU A 418 36.77 13.42 -26.92
C LEU A 418 37.85 14.00 -26.00
N LYS A 419 38.46 15.12 -26.40
CA LYS A 419 39.44 15.83 -25.56
C LYS A 419 38.82 16.24 -24.22
N TYR A 420 37.69 16.95 -24.24
CA TYR A 420 37.02 17.39 -23.01
C TYR A 420 36.56 16.22 -22.14
N LEU A 421 35.99 15.17 -22.73
CA LEU A 421 35.56 13.99 -22.00
C LEU A 421 36.74 13.22 -21.39
N SER A 422 37.90 13.18 -22.05
CA SER A 422 39.13 12.59 -21.49
C SER A 422 39.69 13.40 -20.31
N ASP A 423 39.37 14.69 -20.26
CA ASP A 423 39.70 15.54 -19.12
C ASP A 423 38.79 15.32 -17.92
N VAL A 424 37.51 15.01 -18.17
CA VAL A 424 36.50 14.75 -17.14
C VAL A 424 36.58 13.30 -16.63
N ILE A 425 36.60 12.33 -17.54
CA ILE A 425 36.49 10.90 -17.25
C ILE A 425 37.89 10.29 -17.26
N LYS A 426 38.60 10.40 -16.14
CA LYS A 426 39.98 9.92 -16.02
C LYS A 426 40.10 8.39 -16.03
N THR A 427 39.10 7.70 -15.48
CA THR A 427 39.07 6.24 -15.39
C THR A 427 37.73 5.72 -15.93
N PRO A 428 37.61 5.51 -17.25
CA PRO A 428 36.36 5.07 -17.86
C PRO A 428 35.97 3.67 -17.36
N LYS A 429 34.72 3.53 -16.90
CA LYS A 429 34.15 2.25 -16.49
C LYS A 429 33.41 1.59 -17.65
N LEU A 430 33.44 0.26 -17.69
CA LEU A 430 32.62 -0.52 -18.60
C LEU A 430 31.16 -0.52 -18.14
N ARG A 431 30.24 -0.38 -19.10
CA ARG A 431 28.80 -0.45 -18.87
C ARG A 431 28.41 -1.81 -18.30
N SER A 432 27.51 -1.84 -17.33
CA SER A 432 26.94 -3.08 -16.84
C SER A 432 25.96 -3.69 -17.85
N LYS A 433 25.53 -4.93 -17.63
CA LYS A 433 24.50 -5.59 -18.44
C LYS A 433 23.13 -4.92 -18.32
N LYS A 434 22.91 -4.07 -17.31
CA LYS A 434 21.65 -3.34 -17.11
C LYS A 434 21.46 -2.24 -18.14
N TRP A 435 22.54 -1.59 -18.56
CA TRP A 435 22.48 -0.50 -19.52
C TRP A 435 22.42 -1.04 -20.96
N VAL A 436 21.21 -1.03 -21.51
CA VAL A 436 20.95 -1.36 -22.92
C VAL A 436 21.02 -0.08 -23.74
N SER A 437 22.15 0.10 -24.40
CA SER A 437 22.48 1.36 -25.10
C SER A 437 21.82 1.47 -26.46
N THR A 438 21.52 2.72 -26.83
CA THR A 438 20.93 3.08 -28.13
C THR A 438 21.92 3.80 -29.04
N SER A 439 23.21 3.91 -28.66
CA SER A 439 24.21 4.68 -29.42
C SER A 439 24.36 4.21 -30.87
N ASN A 440 24.73 5.15 -31.77
CA ASN A 440 24.79 5.07 -33.25
C ASN A 440 23.41 5.09 -33.94
N ALA A 441 22.94 6.30 -34.30
CA ALA A 441 21.62 6.60 -34.89
C ALA A 441 20.40 6.36 -33.97
N VAL A 442 20.60 6.48 -32.65
CA VAL A 442 19.56 6.36 -31.59
C VAL A 442 18.54 5.26 -31.90
N LEU A 443 18.98 4.00 -31.79
CA LEU A 443 18.20 2.79 -32.10
C LEU A 443 17.18 2.47 -30.97
N PHE A 444 16.28 3.42 -30.68
CA PHE A 444 15.36 3.34 -29.55
C PHE A 444 14.23 2.33 -29.80
N GLU A 445 13.69 2.25 -31.02
CA GLU A 445 12.69 1.24 -31.39
C GLU A 445 13.24 -0.18 -31.20
N GLU A 446 14.45 -0.44 -31.71
CA GLU A 446 15.08 -1.76 -31.64
C GLU A 446 15.35 -2.16 -30.19
N THR A 447 15.81 -1.21 -29.38
CA THR A 447 16.17 -1.46 -27.99
C THR A 447 14.94 -1.58 -27.09
N SER A 448 13.90 -0.78 -27.32
CA SER A 448 12.65 -0.83 -26.54
C SER A 448 11.88 -2.14 -26.71
N LYS A 449 12.08 -2.87 -27.82
CA LYS A 449 11.52 -4.24 -28.00
C LYS A 449 12.06 -5.27 -27.01
N LEU A 450 13.16 -4.97 -26.32
CA LEU A 450 13.72 -5.83 -25.27
C LEU A 450 12.98 -5.65 -23.94
N ILE A 451 12.13 -4.62 -23.80
CA ILE A 451 11.33 -4.37 -22.61
C ILE A 451 10.19 -5.40 -22.56
N PRO A 452 10.09 -6.24 -21.50
CA PRO A 452 9.00 -7.20 -21.35
C PRO A 452 7.65 -6.51 -21.24
N THR A 453 6.59 -7.15 -21.74
CA THR A 453 5.24 -6.55 -21.77
C THR A 453 4.68 -6.23 -20.38
N ASN A 454 5.08 -6.94 -19.34
CA ASN A 454 4.67 -6.70 -17.95
C ASN A 454 5.55 -5.68 -17.19
N ALA A 455 6.52 -5.05 -17.86
CA ALA A 455 7.48 -4.15 -17.22
C ALA A 455 6.83 -2.88 -16.63
N LEU A 456 7.51 -2.34 -15.62
CA LEU A 456 7.27 -1.00 -15.09
C LEU A 456 8.34 -0.07 -15.65
N VAL A 457 7.92 0.93 -16.41
CA VAL A 457 8.80 1.83 -17.17
C VAL A 457 8.72 3.23 -16.58
N ILE A 458 9.81 3.68 -15.95
CA ILE A 458 9.92 5.03 -15.39
C ILE A 458 10.64 5.94 -16.38
N GLU A 459 9.98 7.03 -16.78
CA GLU A 459 10.63 8.04 -17.62
C GLU A 459 11.24 9.16 -16.76
N ILE A 460 12.56 9.27 -16.81
CA ILE A 460 13.38 10.19 -16.01
C ILE A 460 13.88 11.32 -16.91
N ALA A 461 13.18 12.46 -16.84
CA ALA A 461 13.49 13.65 -17.61
C ALA A 461 12.80 14.87 -16.97
N PRO A 462 13.13 16.11 -17.40
CA PRO A 462 12.35 17.31 -17.06
C PRO A 462 10.93 17.33 -17.63
N HIS A 463 10.63 16.47 -18.60
CA HIS A 463 9.29 16.25 -19.13
C HIS A 463 9.22 14.87 -19.77
N GLY A 464 8.12 14.13 -19.51
CA GLY A 464 7.79 12.87 -20.18
C GLY A 464 7.55 12.99 -21.70
N LEU A 465 8.60 13.28 -22.47
CA LEU A 465 8.60 13.47 -23.92
C LEU A 465 8.34 12.16 -24.67
N LEU A 466 8.90 11.05 -24.17
CA LEU A 466 8.80 9.73 -24.81
C LEU A 466 7.52 8.99 -24.45
N GLN A 467 6.71 9.49 -23.50
CA GLN A 467 5.44 8.86 -23.09
C GLN A 467 4.55 8.44 -24.26
N ALA A 468 4.41 9.29 -25.29
CA ALA A 468 3.57 8.98 -26.45
C ALA A 468 4.13 7.81 -27.28
N ILE A 469 5.46 7.75 -27.42
CA ILE A 469 6.19 6.71 -28.14
C ILE A 469 6.15 5.39 -27.35
N LEU A 470 6.47 5.46 -26.06
CA LEU A 470 6.49 4.33 -25.13
C LEU A 470 5.11 3.68 -25.02
N LYS A 471 4.05 4.45 -24.78
CA LYS A 471 2.67 3.92 -24.66
C LYS A 471 2.16 3.27 -25.95
N ARG A 472 2.57 3.78 -27.12
CA ARG A 472 2.20 3.17 -28.40
C ARG A 472 2.98 1.89 -28.67
N SER A 473 4.28 1.91 -28.39
CA SER A 473 5.18 0.79 -28.72
C SER A 473 5.12 -0.34 -27.69
N LEU A 474 4.73 -0.03 -26.46
CA LEU A 474 4.71 -0.92 -25.30
C LEU A 474 3.38 -0.76 -24.54
N SER A 475 2.26 -1.05 -25.19
CA SER A 475 0.91 -0.79 -24.66
C SER A 475 0.60 -1.47 -23.33
N GLU A 476 1.15 -2.66 -23.12
CA GLU A 476 0.90 -3.50 -21.93
C GLU A 476 1.71 -3.07 -20.70
N CYS A 477 2.78 -2.29 -20.90
CA CYS A 477 3.65 -1.86 -19.81
C CYS A 477 2.98 -0.76 -18.98
N LEU A 478 3.34 -0.70 -17.69
CA LEU A 478 3.00 0.47 -16.87
C LEU A 478 4.03 1.56 -17.12
N HIS A 479 3.57 2.75 -17.52
CA HIS A 479 4.42 3.90 -17.83
C HIS A 479 4.24 5.00 -16.78
N VAL A 480 5.32 5.37 -16.10
CA VAL A 480 5.31 6.38 -15.03
C VAL A 480 6.32 7.49 -15.35
N PRO A 481 5.88 8.65 -15.89
CA PRO A 481 6.75 9.81 -16.00
C PRO A 481 6.91 10.49 -14.64
N LEU A 482 8.12 10.92 -14.29
CA LEU A 482 8.37 11.62 -13.03
C LEU A 482 7.99 13.11 -13.06
N THR A 483 7.97 13.70 -14.25
CA THR A 483 7.67 15.13 -14.42
C THR A 483 6.86 15.39 -15.69
N ARG A 484 6.12 16.51 -15.67
CA ARG A 484 5.31 16.95 -16.80
C ARG A 484 5.38 18.47 -16.95
N ARG A 485 5.80 18.91 -18.13
CA ARG A 485 5.73 20.31 -18.54
C ARG A 485 4.29 20.83 -18.51
N ARG A 486 4.10 22.07 -18.05
CA ARG A 486 2.79 22.74 -17.85
C ARG A 486 1.90 22.10 -16.77
N THR A 487 2.47 21.31 -15.86
CA THR A 487 1.73 20.91 -14.67
C THR A 487 1.68 22.09 -13.70
N SER A 488 0.57 22.26 -12.96
CA SER A 488 0.40 23.35 -12.01
C SER A 488 1.21 23.16 -10.73
N ASP A 489 1.48 21.92 -10.36
CA ASP A 489 2.32 21.55 -9.20
C ASP A 489 3.24 20.36 -9.56
N PRO A 490 4.50 20.61 -9.94
CA PRO A 490 5.48 19.58 -10.26
C PRO A 490 5.80 18.63 -9.10
N VAL A 491 5.73 19.12 -7.85
CA VAL A 491 6.00 18.30 -6.66
C VAL A 491 4.88 17.30 -6.46
N THR A 492 3.62 17.75 -6.49
CA THR A 492 2.46 16.85 -6.39
C THR A 492 2.47 15.82 -7.52
N PHE A 493 2.80 16.20 -8.76
CA PHE A 493 2.92 15.26 -9.87
C PHE A 493 3.99 14.17 -9.63
N LEU A 494 5.13 14.54 -9.04
CA LEU A 494 6.17 13.57 -8.69
C LEU A 494 5.71 12.65 -7.56
N LEU A 495 5.03 13.17 -6.53
CA LEU A 495 4.47 12.36 -5.45
C LEU A 495 3.40 11.38 -5.97
N GLU A 496 2.57 11.79 -6.93
CA GLU A 496 1.63 10.89 -7.63
C GLU A 496 2.36 9.79 -8.38
N ALA A 497 3.48 10.12 -9.03
CA ALA A 497 4.31 9.14 -9.71
C ALA A 497 4.82 8.09 -8.69
N VAL A 498 5.35 8.52 -7.54
CA VAL A 498 5.78 7.61 -6.46
C VAL A 498 4.62 6.76 -5.91
N GLY A 499 3.43 7.35 -5.74
CA GLY A 499 2.22 6.63 -5.37
C GLY A 499 1.85 5.53 -6.37
N LYS A 500 1.95 5.81 -7.67
CA LYS A 500 1.74 4.83 -8.75
C LYS A 500 2.79 3.73 -8.75
N LEU A 501 4.04 4.05 -8.43
CA LEU A 501 5.11 3.05 -8.28
C LEU A 501 4.79 2.09 -7.13
N TYR A 502 4.29 2.61 -6.00
CA TYR A 502 3.86 1.79 -4.88
C TYR A 502 2.69 0.87 -5.25
N GLN A 503 1.68 1.40 -5.94
CA GLN A 503 0.55 0.61 -6.46
C GLN A 503 0.98 -0.46 -7.47
N ALA A 504 2.01 -0.18 -8.27
CA ALA A 504 2.58 -1.13 -9.22
C ALA A 504 3.38 -2.27 -8.56
N GLY A 505 3.54 -2.25 -7.23
CA GLY A 505 4.18 -3.30 -6.44
C GLY A 505 5.56 -2.95 -5.89
N LEU A 506 6.04 -1.71 -6.07
CA LEU A 506 7.29 -1.27 -5.43
C LEU A 506 7.06 -0.82 -3.98
N ASN A 507 8.12 -0.74 -3.19
CA ASN A 507 8.07 -0.29 -1.79
C ASN A 507 9.03 0.88 -1.56
N PRO A 508 8.68 2.09 -2.07
CA PRO A 508 9.53 3.26 -1.88
C PRO A 508 9.61 3.67 -0.41
N LYS A 509 10.83 3.98 0.05
CA LYS A 509 11.09 4.59 1.36
C LYS A 509 10.76 6.08 1.30
N VAL A 510 9.49 6.41 1.52
CA VAL A 510 8.97 7.78 1.39
C VAL A 510 9.24 8.66 2.62
N ASP A 511 9.64 8.06 3.74
CA ASP A 511 10.00 8.77 4.97
C ASP A 511 11.18 9.74 4.78
N ILE A 512 12.08 9.45 3.82
CA ILE A 512 13.23 10.31 3.49
C ILE A 512 12.83 11.70 2.97
N LEU A 513 11.60 11.84 2.46
CA LEU A 513 11.10 13.09 1.89
C LEU A 513 10.74 14.11 2.98
N TYR A 514 10.60 13.65 4.22
CA TYR A 514 10.03 14.40 5.33
C TYR A 514 11.03 14.53 6.49
N PRO A 515 10.81 15.47 7.41
CA PRO A 515 11.57 15.51 8.66
C PRO A 515 11.50 14.18 9.40
N LYS A 516 12.65 13.70 9.89
CA LYS A 516 12.74 12.41 10.58
C LYS A 516 11.92 12.42 11.87
N ILE A 517 11.01 11.45 12.01
CA ILE A 517 10.19 11.26 13.21
C ILE A 517 11.05 10.74 14.37
N GLU A 518 10.86 11.33 15.56
CA GLU A 518 11.50 10.89 16.79
C GLU A 518 10.59 9.90 17.54
N TYR A 519 11.08 8.68 17.75
CA TYR A 519 10.38 7.63 18.51
C TYR A 519 10.81 7.61 19.98
N PRO A 520 9.90 7.27 20.93
CA PRO A 520 8.48 6.98 20.72
C PRO A 520 7.69 8.23 20.27
N VAL A 521 6.57 8.03 19.58
CA VAL A 521 5.68 9.14 19.16
C VAL A 521 5.02 9.81 20.36
N SER A 522 4.47 11.01 20.16
CA SER A 522 3.77 11.76 21.19
C SER A 522 2.49 11.06 21.68
N THR A 523 2.10 11.27 22.94
CA THR A 523 0.96 10.57 23.57
C THR A 523 -0.37 10.85 22.86
N GLY A 524 -0.50 12.01 22.22
CA GLY A 524 -1.68 12.40 21.45
C GLY A 524 -1.76 11.85 20.01
N THR A 525 -0.78 11.05 19.56
CA THR A 525 -0.80 10.48 18.20
C THR A 525 -1.97 9.49 18.05
N PRO A 526 -2.81 9.63 17.01
CA PRO A 526 -3.98 8.77 16.82
C PRO A 526 -3.66 7.27 16.73
N PHE A 527 -4.51 6.44 17.36
CA PHE A 527 -4.44 4.98 17.24
C PHE A 527 -4.55 4.49 15.80
N LEU A 528 -3.80 3.43 15.47
CA LEU A 528 -3.83 2.83 14.13
C LEU A 528 -4.80 1.66 13.97
N SER A 529 -5.21 1.01 15.06
CA SER A 529 -6.05 -0.19 15.01
C SER A 529 -7.38 0.03 14.30
N GLN A 530 -7.97 1.22 14.44
CA GLN A 530 -9.21 1.63 13.77
C GLN A 530 -9.13 1.66 12.24
N TYR A 531 -7.92 1.68 11.69
CA TYR A 531 -7.65 1.75 10.25
C TYR A 531 -7.45 0.38 9.61
N VAL A 532 -7.29 -0.68 10.41
CA VAL A 532 -7.15 -2.04 9.91
C VAL A 532 -8.53 -2.64 9.69
N ARG A 533 -8.96 -2.69 8.43
CA ARG A 533 -10.19 -3.39 8.02
C ARG A 533 -9.89 -4.74 7.37
N TRP A 534 -10.81 -5.68 7.58
CA TRP A 534 -10.70 -7.08 7.17
C TRP A 534 -11.75 -7.38 6.12
N GLU A 535 -11.50 -8.44 5.35
CA GLU A 535 -12.50 -9.00 4.44
C GLU A 535 -13.43 -9.91 5.25
N HIS A 536 -14.61 -9.41 5.62
CA HIS A 536 -15.62 -10.12 6.42
C HIS A 536 -16.89 -10.40 5.59
N SER A 537 -16.78 -10.52 4.27
CA SER A 537 -17.92 -10.90 3.40
C SER A 537 -18.45 -12.30 3.64
N GLU A 538 -17.65 -13.20 4.23
CA GLU A 538 -18.06 -14.56 4.56
C GLU A 538 -18.45 -14.70 6.04
N ASP A 539 -19.69 -15.15 6.28
CA ASP A 539 -20.16 -15.55 7.60
C ASP A 539 -19.73 -16.99 7.91
N TRP A 540 -19.04 -17.17 9.04
CA TRP A 540 -18.63 -18.49 9.51
C TRP A 540 -19.72 -19.12 10.39
N ALA A 541 -19.78 -20.45 10.39
CA ALA A 541 -20.76 -21.19 11.17
C ALA A 541 -20.63 -20.87 12.67
N GLN A 542 -21.59 -20.12 13.22
CA GLN A 542 -21.64 -19.83 14.66
C GLN A 542 -22.31 -21.00 15.40
N ALA A 543 -21.67 -21.48 16.46
CA ALA A 543 -22.26 -22.49 17.34
C ALA A 543 -23.52 -21.91 18.02
N LYS A 544 -24.70 -22.36 17.59
CA LYS A 544 -25.97 -21.97 18.20
C LYS A 544 -26.26 -22.83 19.42
N HIS A 545 -26.27 -22.20 20.60
CA HIS A 545 -26.70 -22.87 21.82
C HIS A 545 -28.23 -22.99 21.82
N TYR A 546 -28.74 -24.18 21.51
CA TYR A 546 -30.16 -24.49 21.72
C TYR A 546 -30.34 -25.07 23.13
N ASN A 547 -31.03 -24.34 24.00
CA ASN A 547 -31.57 -24.90 25.23
C ASN A 547 -32.55 -26.02 24.86
N LYS A 548 -32.07 -27.28 24.81
CA LYS A 548 -32.96 -28.42 24.65
C LYS A 548 -33.63 -28.68 25.99
N ASP A 549 -34.85 -28.18 26.14
CA ASP A 549 -35.81 -28.74 27.07
C ASP A 549 -36.03 -30.21 26.69
N ARG A 550 -35.32 -31.12 27.37
CA ARG A 550 -35.48 -32.56 27.19
C ARG A 550 -36.80 -33.01 27.82
N ARG A 551 -37.92 -32.78 27.12
CA ARG A 551 -39.20 -33.46 27.39
C ARG A 551 -39.43 -34.55 26.34
N THR A 552 -39.02 -35.77 26.70
CA THR A 552 -39.55 -37.10 26.31
C THR A 552 -40.34 -37.26 25.00
N THR A 553 -39.73 -36.99 23.83
CA THR A 553 -40.24 -37.49 22.54
C THR A 553 -39.07 -37.93 21.66
N LYS A 554 -39.23 -39.01 20.86
CA LYS A 554 -38.18 -39.51 19.94
C LYS A 554 -38.14 -38.63 18.68
N ILE A 555 -37.69 -37.38 18.84
CA ILE A 555 -37.63 -36.40 17.74
C ILE A 555 -36.24 -36.41 17.12
N ARG A 556 -36.19 -36.47 15.79
CA ARG A 556 -34.98 -36.27 15.01
C ARG A 556 -35.27 -35.27 13.89
N ASP A 557 -34.48 -34.21 13.86
CA ASP A 557 -34.51 -33.20 12.81
C ASP A 557 -33.44 -33.55 11.77
N PHE A 558 -33.84 -33.62 10.50
CA PHE A 558 -32.98 -33.83 9.35
C PHE A 558 -32.91 -32.55 8.53
N VAL A 559 -31.70 -32.19 8.15
CA VAL A 559 -31.42 -31.11 7.20
C VAL A 559 -30.62 -31.75 6.07
N MET A 560 -31.15 -31.69 4.85
CA MET A 560 -30.56 -32.35 3.70
C MET A 560 -30.45 -31.34 2.55
N SER A 561 -29.29 -31.25 1.93
CA SER A 561 -29.10 -30.53 0.67
C SER A 561 -28.72 -31.51 -0.43
N ILE A 562 -29.30 -31.36 -1.62
CA ILE A 562 -28.91 -32.17 -2.79
C ILE A 562 -27.51 -31.82 -3.33
N HIS A 563 -26.86 -30.81 -2.75
CA HIS A 563 -25.46 -30.48 -2.99
C HIS A 563 -24.51 -31.18 -2.03
N ASP A 564 -25.02 -31.79 -0.95
CA ASP A 564 -24.21 -32.64 -0.08
C ASP A 564 -24.00 -33.99 -0.79
N ASP A 565 -22.77 -34.50 -0.78
CA ASP A 565 -22.42 -35.76 -1.44
C ASP A 565 -23.32 -36.92 -0.98
N ASP A 566 -23.64 -36.95 0.32
CA ASP A 566 -24.50 -37.94 0.97
C ASP A 566 -25.93 -37.98 0.44
N TYR A 567 -26.46 -36.89 -0.11
CA TYR A 567 -27.86 -36.77 -0.59
C TYR A 567 -27.98 -36.45 -2.07
N SER A 568 -26.85 -36.28 -2.77
CA SER A 568 -26.78 -35.95 -4.20
C SER A 568 -27.58 -36.91 -5.08
N TYR A 569 -27.70 -38.18 -4.67
CA TYR A 569 -28.48 -39.22 -5.36
C TYR A 569 -29.98 -38.89 -5.46
N LEU A 570 -30.52 -38.06 -4.57
CA LEU A 570 -31.93 -37.65 -4.59
C LEU A 570 -32.28 -36.84 -5.84
N LYS A 571 -31.29 -36.20 -6.50
CA LYS A 571 -31.46 -35.47 -7.78
C LYS A 571 -32.10 -36.34 -8.87
N GLY A 572 -31.91 -37.66 -8.80
CA GLY A 572 -32.44 -38.61 -9.78
C GLY A 572 -33.95 -38.90 -9.64
N HIS A 573 -34.57 -38.58 -8.49
CA HIS A 573 -35.99 -38.86 -8.28
C HIS A 573 -36.86 -37.66 -8.68
N VAL A 574 -37.21 -37.61 -9.98
CA VAL A 574 -37.97 -36.51 -10.58
C VAL A 574 -39.39 -36.96 -10.92
N ARG A 575 -40.39 -36.18 -10.48
CA ARG A 575 -41.79 -36.32 -10.88
C ARG A 575 -42.31 -34.98 -11.38
N HIS A 576 -42.95 -34.98 -12.55
CA HIS A 576 -43.50 -33.77 -13.18
C HIS A 576 -42.48 -32.61 -13.27
N GLY A 577 -41.21 -32.93 -13.54
CA GLY A 577 -40.12 -31.96 -13.66
C GLY A 577 -39.55 -31.45 -12.33
N ASN A 578 -40.09 -31.87 -11.18
CA ASN A 578 -39.60 -31.48 -9.86
C ASN A 578 -38.84 -32.63 -9.19
N CYS A 579 -37.74 -32.31 -8.50
CA CYS A 579 -37.07 -33.26 -7.61
C CYS A 579 -37.97 -33.50 -6.39
N VAL A 580 -38.49 -34.71 -6.22
CA VAL A 580 -39.42 -35.05 -5.13
C VAL A 580 -38.72 -35.97 -4.14
N PHE A 581 -38.89 -35.74 -2.84
CA PHE A 581 -38.35 -36.64 -1.82
C PHE A 581 -39.11 -37.98 -1.85
N PRO A 582 -38.44 -39.13 -2.07
CA PRO A 582 -39.12 -40.41 -2.23
C PRO A 582 -39.88 -40.85 -0.98
N GLU A 583 -41.05 -41.46 -1.17
CA GLU A 583 -41.85 -42.02 -0.08
C GLU A 583 -41.08 -43.10 0.71
N ALA A 584 -40.30 -43.91 0.00
CA ALA A 584 -39.42 -44.92 0.59
C ALA A 584 -38.35 -44.31 1.50
N ALA A 585 -37.83 -43.12 1.16
CA ALA A 585 -36.84 -42.44 1.97
C ALA A 585 -37.43 -41.96 3.30
N PHE A 586 -38.69 -41.51 3.34
CA PHE A 586 -39.36 -41.21 4.62
C PHE A 586 -39.41 -42.43 5.53
N LEU A 587 -39.80 -43.59 4.99
CA LEU A 587 -39.89 -44.84 5.77
C LEU A 587 -38.52 -45.28 6.29
N GLN A 588 -37.48 -45.16 5.47
CA GLN A 588 -36.11 -45.45 5.90
C GLN A 588 -35.68 -44.52 7.05
N LEU A 589 -35.89 -43.21 6.94
CA LEU A 589 -35.54 -42.28 8.01
C LEU A 589 -36.31 -42.55 9.32
N ILE A 590 -37.58 -42.97 9.24
CA ILE A 590 -38.38 -43.39 10.40
C ILE A 590 -37.79 -44.66 11.03
N TRP A 591 -37.42 -45.65 10.20
CA TRP A 591 -36.80 -46.89 10.66
C TRP A 591 -35.46 -46.63 11.35
N GLU A 592 -34.60 -45.84 10.74
CA GLU A 592 -33.33 -45.41 11.35
C GLU A 592 -33.54 -44.67 12.66
N ASN A 593 -34.53 -43.76 12.73
CA ASN A 593 -34.84 -43.04 13.96
C ASN A 593 -35.34 -43.97 15.08
N LEU A 594 -36.15 -44.98 14.73
CA LEU A 594 -36.62 -45.98 15.68
C LEU A 594 -35.47 -46.88 16.19
N ALA A 595 -34.61 -47.35 15.29
CA ALA A 595 -33.46 -48.20 15.60
C ALA A 595 -32.42 -47.47 16.47
N MET A 596 -32.10 -46.22 16.10
CA MET A 596 -31.24 -45.33 16.89
C MET A 596 -31.75 -45.21 18.33
N TYR A 597 -33.05 -45.01 18.53
CA TYR A 597 -33.61 -44.94 19.87
C TYR A 597 -33.57 -46.27 20.63
N GLN A 598 -33.74 -47.39 19.93
CA GLN A 598 -33.64 -48.72 20.53
C GLN A 598 -32.17 -49.15 20.78
N GLY A 599 -31.20 -48.37 20.33
CA GLY A 599 -29.77 -48.67 20.50
C GLY A 599 -29.29 -49.83 19.62
N VAL A 600 -30.01 -50.13 18.53
CA VAL A 600 -29.66 -51.19 17.57
C VAL A 600 -29.35 -50.61 16.21
N ASN A 601 -28.52 -51.29 15.43
CA ASN A 601 -28.32 -50.93 14.02
C ASN A 601 -29.63 -51.20 13.26
N TYR A 602 -30.08 -50.25 12.45
CA TYR A 602 -31.33 -50.42 11.70
C TYR A 602 -31.29 -51.65 10.78
N ARG A 603 -30.12 -52.02 10.24
CA ARG A 603 -29.95 -53.19 9.38
C ARG A 603 -30.23 -54.52 10.08
N ASP A 604 -30.11 -54.55 11.41
CA ASP A 604 -30.34 -55.74 12.24
C ASP A 604 -31.76 -55.77 12.82
N MET A 605 -32.59 -54.77 12.51
CA MET A 605 -33.91 -54.59 13.09
C MET A 605 -35.01 -54.71 12.03
N SER A 606 -35.87 -55.72 12.14
CA SER A 606 -37.07 -55.78 11.29
C SER A 606 -38.14 -54.80 11.76
N VAL A 607 -38.78 -54.10 10.82
CA VAL A 607 -39.88 -53.17 11.09
C VAL A 607 -41.15 -53.56 10.33
N VAL A 608 -42.30 -53.27 10.94
CA VAL A 608 -43.61 -53.38 10.31
C VAL A 608 -44.28 -52.02 10.36
N PHE A 609 -44.56 -51.44 9.19
CA PHE A 609 -45.35 -50.23 9.08
C PHE A 609 -46.83 -50.59 8.90
N ARG A 610 -47.72 -49.93 9.65
CA ARG A 610 -49.18 -50.09 9.55
C ARG A 610 -49.81 -48.71 9.41
N ASP A 611 -50.91 -48.63 8.67
CA ASP A 611 -51.72 -47.41 8.51
C ASP A 611 -50.90 -46.17 8.08
N VAL A 612 -50.00 -46.36 7.10
CA VAL A 612 -49.15 -45.28 6.57
C VAL A 612 -49.93 -44.45 5.56
N HIS A 613 -49.97 -43.14 5.79
CA HIS A 613 -50.59 -42.19 4.89
C HIS A 613 -49.60 -41.09 4.49
N PHE A 614 -49.39 -40.91 3.20
CA PHE A 614 -48.62 -39.79 2.65
C PHE A 614 -49.60 -38.69 2.25
N HIS A 615 -49.54 -37.55 2.95
CA HIS A 615 -50.51 -36.47 2.76
C HIS A 615 -50.16 -35.49 1.64
N ARG A 616 -48.88 -35.37 1.28
CA ARG A 616 -48.38 -34.45 0.25
C ARG A 616 -47.04 -34.90 -0.30
N GLU A 617 -46.76 -34.54 -1.54
CA GLU A 617 -45.41 -34.60 -2.09
C GLU A 617 -44.52 -33.50 -1.48
N VAL A 618 -43.26 -33.84 -1.22
CA VAL A 618 -42.25 -32.91 -0.70
C VAL A 618 -41.24 -32.63 -1.80
N ILE A 619 -41.31 -31.44 -2.37
CA ILE A 619 -40.41 -30.99 -3.43
C ILE A 619 -39.10 -30.52 -2.79
N ILE A 620 -37.98 -31.06 -3.25
CA ILE A 620 -36.64 -30.65 -2.85
C ILE A 620 -36.23 -29.49 -3.76
N LYS A 621 -35.99 -28.32 -3.16
CA LYS A 621 -35.49 -27.17 -3.89
C LYS A 621 -33.96 -27.18 -3.90
N SER A 622 -33.36 -26.72 -4.98
CA SER A 622 -31.90 -26.68 -5.12
C SER A 622 -31.23 -25.58 -4.29
N ASP A 623 -31.98 -24.55 -3.92
CA ASP A 623 -31.51 -23.34 -3.24
C ASP A 623 -31.78 -23.35 -1.72
N VAL A 624 -32.62 -24.28 -1.23
CA VAL A 624 -32.99 -24.36 0.18
C VAL A 624 -32.86 -25.79 0.68
N PRO A 625 -32.13 -26.04 1.78
CA PRO A 625 -32.03 -27.38 2.34
C PRO A 625 -33.41 -27.86 2.82
N LEU A 626 -33.72 -29.11 2.50
CA LEU A 626 -34.92 -29.81 2.95
C LEU A 626 -34.81 -30.05 4.46
N ARG A 627 -35.80 -29.55 5.21
CA ARG A 627 -35.90 -29.76 6.66
C ARG A 627 -37.09 -30.67 6.98
N LEU A 628 -36.79 -31.82 7.60
CA LEU A 628 -37.78 -32.79 8.06
C LEU A 628 -37.64 -32.99 9.56
N ARG A 629 -38.77 -33.00 10.26
CA ARG A 629 -38.85 -33.42 11.66
C ARG A 629 -39.58 -34.74 11.74
N ILE A 630 -38.92 -35.78 12.25
CA ILE A 630 -39.54 -37.08 12.50
C ILE A 630 -39.79 -37.21 13.99
N THR A 631 -41.04 -37.47 14.35
CA THR A 631 -41.47 -37.68 15.74
C THR A 631 -42.01 -39.09 15.88
N ILE A 632 -41.53 -39.85 16.87
CA ILE A 632 -42.14 -41.13 17.26
C ILE A 632 -42.64 -41.03 18.71
N ASN A 633 -43.94 -41.22 18.89
CA ASN A 633 -44.60 -41.12 20.19
C ASN A 633 -44.27 -42.32 21.08
N LYS A 634 -43.83 -42.03 22.31
CA LYS A 634 -43.51 -43.05 23.31
C LYS A 634 -44.80 -43.75 23.76
N GLY A 635 -44.81 -45.08 23.72
CA GLY A 635 -45.95 -45.91 24.17
C GLY A 635 -46.88 -46.38 23.05
N SER A 636 -47.24 -45.51 22.10
CA SER A 636 -48.10 -45.89 20.96
C SER A 636 -47.33 -46.27 19.69
N ASN A 637 -46.04 -45.90 19.61
CA ASN A 637 -45.20 -46.04 18.40
C ASN A 637 -45.81 -45.40 17.13
N ARG A 638 -46.81 -44.53 17.28
CA ARG A 638 -47.28 -43.67 16.19
C ARG A 638 -46.17 -42.71 15.82
N PHE A 639 -45.95 -42.51 14.52
CA PHE A 639 -44.96 -41.59 14.01
C PHE A 639 -45.61 -40.50 13.15
N GLU A 640 -44.94 -39.36 13.08
CA GLU A 640 -45.30 -38.24 12.22
C GLU A 640 -44.02 -37.68 11.59
N VAL A 641 -44.11 -37.31 10.32
CA VAL A 641 -43.05 -36.57 9.62
C VAL A 641 -43.59 -35.21 9.22
N ILE A 642 -42.98 -34.16 9.76
CA ILE A 642 -43.34 -32.77 9.47
C ILE A 642 -42.29 -32.21 8.51
N PHE A 643 -42.76 -31.71 7.38
CA PHE A 643 -41.96 -30.90 6.46
C PHE A 643 -42.12 -29.43 6.84
N GLU A 644 -41.10 -28.83 7.44
CA GLU A 644 -41.12 -27.41 7.84
C GLU A 644 -40.75 -26.54 6.65
N ASN A 645 -41.76 -25.97 5.99
CA ASN A 645 -41.58 -25.09 4.85
C ASN A 645 -41.77 -23.62 5.23
N THR A 646 -41.12 -23.12 6.29
CA THR A 646 -40.82 -21.68 6.51
C THR A 646 -40.14 -21.42 7.86
N LEU A 647 -39.16 -20.52 7.85
CA LEU A 647 -38.56 -19.84 9.00
C LEU A 647 -39.64 -19.37 10.00
N ARG A 648 -39.70 -19.95 11.20
CA ARG A 648 -40.37 -19.29 12.34
C ARG A 648 -39.38 -18.34 13.01
N TYR A 649 -39.31 -17.11 12.53
CA TYR A 649 -39.07 -15.97 13.41
C TYR A 649 -40.43 -15.60 13.99
N ASN A 650 -40.69 -15.96 15.25
CA ASN A 650 -41.75 -15.33 16.03
C ASN A 650 -41.16 -14.97 17.39
N LYS A 651 -41.14 -13.66 17.60
CA LYS A 651 -40.92 -12.94 18.86
C LYS A 651 -41.83 -13.54 19.94
N ILE A 652 -41.27 -13.79 21.12
CA ILE A 652 -42.07 -14.03 22.33
C ILE A 652 -42.31 -12.65 22.94
N GLU A 653 -43.58 -12.29 23.12
CA GLU A 653 -44.01 -11.47 24.26
C GLU A 653 -44.28 -12.41 25.44
#